data_AF-A0A358DTD2-F1
#
_entry.id   AF-A0A358DTD2-F1
#
_cell.length_a   1.000
_cell.length_b   1.000
_cell.length_c   1.000
_cell.angle_alpha   90.00
_cell.angle_beta   90.00
_cell.angle_gamma   90.00
#
_symmetry.space_group_name_H-M   'P 1'
#
loop_
_entity.id
_entity.type
_entity.pdbx_description
1 polymer ?
#
loop_
_entity_poly.entity_id
_entity_poly.type
_entity_poly.pdbx_seq_one_letter_code
_entity_poly.pdbx_strand_id
1 'polypeptide(L)'
;MLPSKTLLGGTMSAHRSILTALFALTSLACVPGDGNGGSDPTPAADAGVAPSPTSDAGSSPQDAGTPPQNDAGDVVVPDAGAADPDPVCGNNIVEADEECDDGNLQDGDGCSSECTEEEEDPVEVVDQGVLELDGTVDNELTGGLVHGYTIELAEAGAYAFGTRSDRDTKCELHHDANAIANDDDSGDGTNCRIEIVVDAGSYELRVQLYSNLTPEGPYTVYAERLEGTVCGDGEVQPGEYCDDSNQIDGDGCSRLCQREPLEDTHGNTQQDATAINLGSATDGLMDEGDEDWFTIELPGRAVIRFYTSGEGRADCFLHDADSRRASDYGQGEEGHCDTTIGVQPEGTFYLRLARRFGAEPGAYTLHVEGMPGPVCGDGEVEHWEQCDDNNQVDGDGCSAECEGEDPHGNTQDAASNYTLGEQINAGIDFAGDEDWFHFQTAEGGLHEFGTGVIEGSPSTDTRCYLMDADGVVIAENDDGRRQEGLGTGANCFIETDLQANRTFYLRVRHFRDAGLGLYSMLGRRVADAVCGNGELERGEQCDDGDVEVGDGCDANCLIEAEEIEVGVDVQAAIDEEGEEDTYTFVAPADGNYTVATTGDFDTKCWLDDATGRELNYNDDGGEGLNCSLMHALSEGERYRIRVRFFNDALTGPYLLRVVAE
;
A
#
# COMPACT_ATOMS: atom_id res chain seq x y z
N MET A 1 -0.13 3.24 44.72
CA MET A 1 1.04 2.53 45.31
C MET A 1 0.56 1.19 45.85
N LEU A 2 1.25 0.11 45.47
CA LEU A 2 1.15 -1.26 46.01
C LEU A 2 2.50 -1.58 46.72
N PRO A 3 2.73 -2.76 47.34
CA PRO A 3 1.83 -3.79 47.90
C PRO A 3 2.20 -4.18 49.37
N SER A 4 1.51 -5.15 50.00
CA SER A 4 2.14 -6.28 50.74
C SER A 4 1.21 -7.29 51.44
N LYS A 5 1.32 -8.57 51.03
CA LYS A 5 1.42 -9.85 51.79
C LYS A 5 0.59 -10.13 53.07
N THR A 6 0.00 -11.35 53.13
CA THR A 6 0.15 -12.41 54.19
C THR A 6 -1.10 -13.34 54.17
N LEU A 7 -1.10 -14.52 53.49
CA LEU A 7 -0.64 -15.87 53.91
C LEU A 7 -1.60 -16.70 54.80
N LEU A 8 -2.15 -17.83 54.27
CA LEU A 8 -1.95 -19.25 54.71
C LEU A 8 -3.15 -20.23 54.55
N GLY A 9 -2.83 -21.48 54.17
CA GLY A 9 -3.69 -22.68 54.15
C GLY A 9 -4.28 -23.02 52.78
N GLY A 10 -4.21 -24.24 52.22
CA GLY A 10 -3.59 -25.52 52.64
C GLY A 10 -4.54 -26.70 52.32
N THR A 11 -4.19 -27.69 51.48
CA THR A 11 -3.45 -28.90 51.90
C THR A 11 -2.88 -29.76 50.74
N MET A 12 -1.99 -30.69 51.13
CA MET A 12 -1.43 -31.89 50.47
C MET A 12 -2.28 -32.58 49.37
N SER A 13 -1.71 -33.32 48.41
CA SER A 13 -0.70 -34.39 48.60
C SER A 13 0.15 -34.73 47.36
N ALA A 14 1.19 -35.56 47.55
CA ALA A 14 2.09 -36.07 46.50
C ALA A 14 2.68 -37.44 46.90
N HIS A 15 3.08 -38.29 45.94
CA HIS A 15 4.37 -39.03 45.99
C HIS A 15 4.71 -39.95 44.79
N ARG A 16 5.85 -39.63 44.14
CA ARG A 16 6.95 -40.52 43.67
C ARG A 16 6.75 -41.61 42.59
N SER A 17 7.90 -41.91 41.97
CA SER A 17 8.16 -42.73 40.78
C SER A 17 9.10 -43.92 41.07
N ILE A 18 9.55 -44.62 40.00
CA ILE A 18 10.63 -45.62 39.88
C ILE A 18 10.21 -47.11 39.89
N LEU A 19 10.43 -47.78 38.73
CA LEU A 19 11.17 -49.06 38.67
C LEU A 19 11.85 -49.22 37.29
N THR A 20 12.88 -50.08 37.20
CA THR A 20 13.82 -50.15 36.06
C THR A 20 14.37 -51.58 35.84
N ALA A 21 14.47 -52.06 34.59
CA ALA A 21 15.42 -53.09 34.09
C ALA A 21 15.06 -53.54 32.65
N LEU A 22 15.89 -54.25 31.86
CA LEU A 22 17.34 -54.20 31.54
C LEU A 22 17.61 -55.24 30.40
N PHE A 23 18.81 -55.24 29.80
CA PHE A 23 19.34 -56.18 28.76
C PHE A 23 18.83 -55.95 27.31
N ALA A 24 19.63 -56.15 26.25
CA ALA A 24 21.05 -56.55 26.14
C ALA A 24 21.76 -55.88 24.95
N LEU A 25 23.10 -55.89 24.96
CA LEU A 25 23.95 -55.41 23.86
C LEU A 25 24.10 -56.46 22.75
N THR A 26 24.35 -55.99 21.53
CA THR A 26 25.50 -56.46 20.73
C THR A 26 26.09 -55.30 19.94
N SER A 27 27.40 -55.33 19.70
CA SER A 27 28.14 -54.33 18.94
C SER A 27 28.97 -54.99 17.85
N LEU A 28 29.24 -54.24 16.78
CA LEU A 28 30.38 -54.50 15.90
C LEU A 28 30.86 -53.15 15.32
N ALA A 29 32.15 -53.05 15.00
CA ALA A 29 32.78 -51.78 14.65
C ALA A 29 33.72 -51.91 13.43
N CYS A 30 33.83 -50.80 12.69
CA CYS A 30 34.99 -50.24 11.99
C CYS A 30 36.15 -51.16 11.55
N VAL A 31 36.53 -51.11 10.26
CA VAL A 31 37.90 -50.85 9.75
C VAL A 31 37.89 -50.68 8.20
N PRO A 32 38.77 -49.84 7.60
CA PRO A 32 38.69 -49.45 6.17
C PRO A 32 39.67 -50.21 5.24
N GLY A 33 39.67 -49.86 3.94
CA GLY A 33 40.70 -50.27 2.96
C GLY A 33 40.61 -49.58 1.58
N ASP A 34 41.75 -49.13 1.05
CA ASP A 34 41.90 -48.30 -0.16
C ASP A 34 41.72 -49.02 -1.51
N GLY A 35 41.54 -48.26 -2.61
CA GLY A 35 41.37 -48.82 -3.96
C GLY A 35 41.55 -47.82 -5.13
N ASN A 36 42.77 -47.34 -5.36
CA ASN A 36 43.14 -46.41 -6.45
C ASN A 36 42.89 -46.96 -7.87
N GLY A 37 42.45 -46.11 -8.82
CA GLY A 37 42.46 -46.38 -10.26
C GLY A 37 41.71 -45.34 -11.11
N GLY A 38 42.44 -44.47 -11.82
CA GLY A 38 41.85 -43.46 -12.72
C GLY A 38 42.38 -43.55 -14.16
N SER A 39 41.60 -43.05 -15.12
CA SER A 39 42.03 -42.81 -16.50
C SER A 39 41.05 -41.90 -17.27
N ASP A 40 41.53 -40.74 -17.72
CA ASP A 40 41.02 -40.05 -18.92
C ASP A 40 41.56 -40.79 -20.17
N PRO A 41 40.78 -40.95 -21.26
CA PRO A 41 40.94 -40.02 -22.39
C PRO A 41 39.66 -39.73 -23.23
N THR A 42 39.51 -38.46 -23.63
CA THR A 42 39.09 -37.95 -24.97
C THR A 42 38.17 -38.76 -25.90
N PRO A 43 37.28 -38.06 -26.63
CA PRO A 43 37.08 -38.30 -28.06
C PRO A 43 37.37 -37.05 -28.92
N ALA A 44 37.63 -37.26 -30.22
CA ALA A 44 37.99 -36.20 -31.16
C ALA A 44 36.99 -36.05 -32.34
N ALA A 45 36.67 -34.79 -32.63
CA ALA A 45 36.54 -34.12 -33.94
C ALA A 45 36.02 -34.83 -35.22
N ASP A 46 35.21 -34.10 -35.99
CA ASP A 46 35.45 -33.86 -37.44
C ASP A 46 34.86 -32.49 -37.91
N ALA A 47 35.12 -32.09 -39.16
CA ALA A 47 34.87 -30.78 -39.80
C ALA A 47 33.45 -30.59 -40.41
N GLY A 48 33.02 -29.42 -40.93
CA GLY A 48 33.57 -28.05 -40.93
C GLY A 48 33.10 -27.16 -42.13
N VAL A 49 33.31 -25.83 -42.01
CA VAL A 49 33.44 -24.77 -43.06
C VAL A 49 32.38 -24.60 -44.19
N ALA A 50 31.52 -23.56 -44.06
CA ALA A 50 31.06 -22.51 -45.05
C ALA A 50 30.62 -22.86 -46.51
N PRO A 51 30.00 -21.95 -47.33
CA PRO A 51 29.60 -20.53 -47.11
C PRO A 51 28.15 -20.13 -47.58
N SER A 52 27.83 -18.83 -47.57
CA SER A 52 26.64 -18.14 -48.18
C SER A 52 26.67 -18.15 -49.74
N PRO A 53 25.63 -17.73 -50.54
CA PRO A 53 24.86 -16.45 -50.42
C PRO A 53 23.38 -16.35 -51.00
N THR A 54 22.75 -15.16 -50.84
CA THR A 54 21.71 -14.46 -51.69
C THR A 54 20.48 -15.15 -52.32
N SER A 55 19.25 -14.57 -52.20
CA SER A 55 18.49 -13.91 -53.32
C SER A 55 16.98 -13.57 -53.05
N ASP A 56 16.54 -12.40 -53.53
CA ASP A 56 15.21 -11.94 -54.09
C ASP A 56 13.80 -12.35 -53.58
N ALA A 57 13.09 -11.35 -53.02
CA ALA A 57 11.90 -10.61 -53.57
C ALA A 57 10.60 -11.28 -54.10
N GLY A 58 9.45 -10.65 -53.72
CA GLY A 58 8.11 -10.71 -54.37
C GLY A 58 6.99 -11.39 -53.54
N SER A 59 5.70 -11.06 -53.62
CA SER A 59 4.95 -10.00 -54.34
C SER A 59 3.53 -9.80 -53.74
N SER A 60 2.86 -8.66 -54.02
CA SER A 60 1.47 -8.33 -53.61
C SER A 60 0.39 -9.08 -54.43
N PRO A 61 -0.88 -9.11 -53.95
CA PRO A 61 -1.97 -8.52 -54.76
C PRO A 61 -2.97 -7.65 -53.95
N GLN A 62 -4.00 -7.11 -54.63
CA GLN A 62 -4.84 -5.98 -54.20
C GLN A 62 -6.37 -6.26 -54.25
N ASP A 63 -7.13 -5.32 -53.66
CA ASP A 63 -8.43 -4.77 -54.11
C ASP A 63 -9.76 -5.55 -53.92
N ALA A 64 -10.77 -4.88 -53.33
CA ALA A 64 -12.11 -4.67 -53.92
C ALA A 64 -13.11 -3.93 -52.97
N GLY A 65 -13.77 -2.87 -53.44
CA GLY A 65 -15.22 -2.64 -53.17
C GLY A 65 -15.68 -1.48 -52.24
N THR A 66 -15.91 -0.30 -52.80
CA THR A 66 -16.89 0.72 -52.32
C THR A 66 -18.21 0.60 -53.16
N PRO A 67 -19.27 1.46 -53.10
CA PRO A 67 -19.57 2.71 -52.35
C PRO A 67 -20.95 2.60 -51.62
N PRO A 68 -21.79 3.65 -51.33
CA PRO A 68 -21.75 5.13 -51.50
C PRO A 68 -22.11 5.88 -50.17
N GLN A 69 -22.72 7.09 -50.01
CA GLN A 69 -23.31 8.20 -50.82
C GLN A 69 -23.44 9.44 -49.87
N ASN A 70 -23.44 10.75 -50.21
CA ASN A 70 -23.05 11.56 -51.38
C ASN A 70 -23.04 13.08 -51.04
N ASP A 71 -22.44 13.89 -51.93
CA ASP A 71 -22.69 15.31 -52.33
C ASP A 71 -23.22 16.39 -51.36
N ALA A 72 -22.79 17.67 -51.43
CA ALA A 72 -21.67 18.33 -52.11
C ALA A 72 -21.54 19.80 -51.63
N GLY A 73 -20.35 20.42 -51.74
CA GLY A 73 -20.12 21.81 -51.30
C GLY A 73 -18.84 22.54 -51.76
N ASP A 74 -18.17 22.02 -52.80
CA ASP A 74 -16.98 22.51 -53.53
C ASP A 74 -16.41 23.93 -53.24
N VAL A 75 -15.16 23.98 -52.75
CA VAL A 75 -14.13 24.96 -53.16
C VAL A 75 -12.78 24.23 -53.31
N VAL A 76 -12.06 24.52 -54.39
CA VAL A 76 -10.80 23.86 -54.80
C VAL A 76 -9.61 24.24 -53.89
N VAL A 77 -8.77 23.25 -53.56
CA VAL A 77 -7.46 23.44 -52.89
C VAL A 77 -6.33 22.91 -53.79
N PRO A 78 -5.24 23.66 -54.03
CA PRO A 78 -4.01 23.17 -54.63
C PRO A 78 -3.01 22.66 -53.57
N ASP A 79 -2.16 21.73 -54.00
CA ASP A 79 -1.09 21.08 -53.23
C ASP A 79 -0.01 22.03 -52.69
N ALA A 80 0.35 21.88 -51.41
CA ALA A 80 1.56 22.41 -50.76
C ALA A 80 1.78 21.71 -49.40
N GLY A 81 3.05 21.43 -49.06
CA GLY A 81 3.46 21.00 -47.72
C GLY A 81 4.28 22.08 -46.99
N ALA A 82 4.33 21.98 -45.67
CA ALA A 82 5.24 22.66 -44.75
C ALA A 82 5.67 21.59 -43.72
N ALA A 83 6.95 21.40 -43.35
CA ALA A 83 7.95 22.36 -42.87
C ALA A 83 7.69 22.77 -41.41
N ASP A 84 8.63 22.40 -40.53
CA ASP A 84 8.78 22.97 -39.20
C ASP A 84 9.10 24.48 -39.28
N PRO A 85 8.88 25.25 -38.20
CA PRO A 85 9.40 26.61 -38.11
C PRO A 85 10.93 26.61 -38.12
N ASP A 86 11.53 27.63 -38.73
CA ASP A 86 12.94 27.96 -38.50
C ASP A 86 13.12 28.44 -37.04
N PRO A 87 14.23 28.10 -36.35
CA PRO A 87 14.45 28.47 -34.95
C PRO A 87 14.57 29.99 -34.76
N VAL A 88 14.22 30.48 -33.56
CA VAL A 88 14.00 31.92 -33.31
C VAL A 88 14.76 32.44 -32.09
N CYS A 89 16.01 32.83 -32.34
CA CYS A 89 16.89 33.48 -31.37
C CYS A 89 16.22 34.61 -30.57
N GLY A 90 16.45 34.64 -29.26
CA GLY A 90 15.89 35.63 -28.35
C GLY A 90 14.45 35.35 -27.90
N ASN A 91 14.05 34.08 -27.87
CA ASN A 91 12.74 33.63 -27.40
C ASN A 91 12.77 33.09 -25.95
N ASN A 92 13.96 32.97 -25.36
CA ASN A 92 14.27 32.41 -24.05
C ASN A 92 14.12 30.87 -23.98
N ILE A 93 14.28 30.17 -25.11
CA ILE A 93 14.31 28.70 -25.21
C ILE A 93 15.33 28.32 -26.28
N VAL A 94 16.41 27.62 -25.88
CA VAL A 94 17.44 27.13 -26.81
C VAL A 94 16.86 26.01 -27.68
N GLU A 95 16.73 26.26 -28.99
CA GLU A 95 16.27 25.31 -30.00
C GLU A 95 17.45 24.52 -30.64
N ALA A 96 17.14 23.53 -31.49
CA ALA A 96 18.10 22.48 -31.86
C ALA A 96 19.27 22.89 -32.79
N ASP A 97 19.25 24.12 -33.32
CA ASP A 97 20.34 24.71 -34.13
C ASP A 97 20.88 26.01 -33.49
N GLU A 98 20.62 26.25 -32.19
CA GLU A 98 21.08 27.42 -31.41
C GLU A 98 22.13 26.98 -30.37
N GLU A 99 23.15 27.81 -30.14
CA GLU A 99 24.19 27.53 -29.12
C GLU A 99 23.81 28.16 -27.76
N CYS A 100 23.04 29.25 -27.77
CA CYS A 100 22.51 29.95 -26.59
C CYS A 100 21.15 30.62 -26.90
N ASP A 101 20.43 31.11 -25.89
CA ASP A 101 19.32 32.08 -26.00
C ASP A 101 19.15 32.78 -24.63
N ASP A 102 19.30 34.11 -24.58
CA ASP A 102 19.17 34.93 -23.36
C ASP A 102 17.83 35.66 -23.22
N GLY A 103 16.89 35.40 -24.13
CA GLY A 103 15.58 36.04 -24.20
C GLY A 103 15.55 37.37 -24.94
N ASN A 104 16.62 37.78 -25.62
CA ASN A 104 16.65 39.01 -26.41
C ASN A 104 17.56 38.95 -27.67
N LEU A 105 17.79 40.09 -28.31
CA LEU A 105 18.54 40.23 -29.58
C LEU A 105 19.45 41.46 -29.51
N GLN A 106 20.12 41.62 -28.39
CA GLN A 106 21.22 42.55 -28.23
C GLN A 106 22.54 41.75 -28.33
N ASP A 107 23.65 42.44 -28.61
CA ASP A 107 24.99 41.83 -28.61
C ASP A 107 25.75 42.38 -27.38
N GLY A 108 26.43 41.50 -26.64
CA GLY A 108 27.22 41.84 -25.46
C GLY A 108 26.50 41.70 -24.11
N ASP A 109 25.45 40.87 -24.01
CA ASP A 109 24.76 40.54 -22.75
C ASP A 109 24.62 39.05 -22.44
N GLY A 110 25.17 38.17 -23.28
CA GLY A 110 25.38 36.74 -22.96
C GLY A 110 25.10 35.80 -24.14
N CYS A 111 24.22 36.19 -25.06
CA CYS A 111 24.01 35.50 -26.31
C CYS A 111 23.90 36.49 -27.48
N SER A 112 24.64 36.26 -28.55
CA SER A 112 24.65 37.18 -29.70
C SER A 112 23.32 37.16 -30.47
N SER A 113 23.04 38.22 -31.24
CA SER A 113 21.85 38.26 -32.11
C SER A 113 21.85 37.28 -33.30
N GLU A 114 22.88 36.43 -33.43
CA GLU A 114 22.92 35.25 -34.33
C GLU A 114 22.88 33.89 -33.56
N CYS A 115 22.62 33.90 -32.25
CA CYS A 115 22.54 32.77 -31.31
C CYS A 115 23.77 31.84 -31.25
N THR A 116 24.96 32.43 -31.43
CA THR A 116 26.25 31.86 -31.00
C THR A 116 26.69 32.45 -29.67
N GLU A 117 27.40 31.68 -28.84
CA GLU A 117 27.98 32.15 -27.58
C GLU A 117 28.94 33.34 -27.80
N GLU A 118 28.94 34.31 -26.88
CA GLU A 118 29.79 35.50 -26.96
C GLU A 118 31.06 35.33 -26.10
N GLU A 119 32.22 35.11 -26.72
CA GLU A 119 33.51 35.19 -26.00
C GLU A 119 33.79 36.66 -25.61
N GLU A 120 33.87 36.95 -24.30
CA GLU A 120 34.16 38.31 -23.82
C GLU A 120 35.53 38.82 -24.31
N ASP A 121 35.54 40.05 -24.83
CA ASP A 121 36.76 40.75 -25.28
C ASP A 121 37.77 40.82 -24.11
N PRO A 122 39.04 40.38 -24.27
CA PRO A 122 39.95 40.19 -23.15
C PRO A 122 40.27 41.51 -22.44
N VAL A 123 39.79 41.62 -21.20
CA VAL A 123 39.82 42.83 -20.38
C VAL A 123 41.22 43.43 -20.27
N GLU A 124 41.36 44.74 -20.56
CA GLU A 124 42.66 45.41 -20.59
C GLU A 124 43.22 45.61 -19.17
N VAL A 125 44.03 44.64 -18.72
CA VAL A 125 44.79 44.72 -17.46
C VAL A 125 45.95 45.69 -17.62
N VAL A 126 45.87 46.83 -16.93
CA VAL A 126 46.89 47.87 -16.91
C VAL A 126 47.85 47.64 -15.75
N ASP A 127 49.08 47.22 -16.07
CA ASP A 127 50.19 47.06 -15.13
C ASP A 127 50.50 48.36 -14.35
N GLN A 128 50.36 48.29 -13.02
CA GLN A 128 50.69 49.37 -12.07
C GLN A 128 52.05 49.17 -11.37
N GLY A 129 52.74 48.06 -11.66
CA GLY A 129 54.01 47.68 -11.07
C GLY A 129 53.90 46.85 -9.78
N VAL A 130 54.97 46.87 -8.99
CA VAL A 130 55.14 45.98 -7.83
C VAL A 130 54.45 46.55 -6.58
N LEU A 131 53.64 45.71 -5.92
CA LEU A 131 53.11 45.94 -4.58
C LEU A 131 53.96 45.17 -3.56
N GLU A 132 54.78 45.90 -2.80
CA GLU A 132 55.63 45.35 -1.74
C GLU A 132 54.77 44.86 -0.54
N LEU A 133 55.18 43.77 0.10
CA LEU A 133 54.54 43.25 1.32
C LEU A 133 54.64 44.26 2.49
N ASP A 134 53.58 44.32 3.29
CA ASP A 134 53.30 45.37 4.30
C ASP A 134 53.27 46.79 3.72
N GLY A 135 53.18 46.91 2.39
CA GLY A 135 53.13 48.15 1.63
C GLY A 135 51.71 48.55 1.21
N THR A 136 51.60 49.78 0.69
CA THR A 136 50.35 50.35 0.18
C THR A 136 50.63 51.20 -1.06
N VAL A 137 49.78 51.12 -2.08
CA VAL A 137 49.85 51.97 -3.28
C VAL A 137 48.53 52.71 -3.49
N ASP A 138 48.59 54.03 -3.55
CA ASP A 138 47.44 54.91 -3.87
C ASP A 138 47.30 55.06 -5.39
N ASN A 139 46.09 54.88 -5.92
CA ASN A 139 45.79 54.99 -7.35
C ASN A 139 44.32 55.41 -7.61
N GLU A 140 43.89 55.54 -8.87
CA GLU A 140 42.55 56.04 -9.25
C GLU A 140 41.88 55.10 -10.28
N LEU A 141 40.76 54.46 -9.92
CA LEU A 141 40.00 53.57 -10.80
C LEU A 141 39.12 54.36 -11.77
N THR A 142 39.01 53.86 -12.99
CA THR A 142 38.08 54.35 -14.04
C THR A 142 37.27 53.17 -14.61
N GLY A 143 36.10 53.46 -15.18
CA GLY A 143 35.15 52.43 -15.62
C GLY A 143 35.73 51.54 -16.73
N GLY A 144 35.60 50.22 -16.57
CA GLY A 144 36.08 49.22 -17.52
C GLY A 144 37.60 48.97 -17.53
N LEU A 145 38.39 49.57 -16.64
CA LEU A 145 39.81 49.23 -16.48
C LEU A 145 40.06 48.30 -15.29
N VAL A 146 40.99 47.37 -15.48
CA VAL A 146 41.55 46.50 -14.42
C VAL A 146 42.98 46.93 -14.16
N HIS A 147 43.33 47.14 -12.90
CA HIS A 147 44.68 47.50 -12.47
C HIS A 147 45.40 46.26 -11.91
N GLY A 148 46.44 45.81 -12.61
CA GLY A 148 47.28 44.67 -12.20
C GLY A 148 48.46 45.11 -11.34
N TYR A 149 48.75 44.36 -10.28
CA TYR A 149 49.87 44.57 -9.36
C TYR A 149 50.68 43.29 -9.18
N THR A 150 51.98 43.32 -9.46
CA THR A 150 52.86 42.17 -9.20
C THR A 150 53.24 42.11 -7.73
N ILE A 151 53.15 40.92 -7.13
CA ILE A 151 53.49 40.66 -5.72
C ILE A 151 54.49 39.49 -5.68
N GLU A 152 55.60 39.65 -4.96
CA GLU A 152 56.65 38.63 -4.81
C GLU A 152 56.69 38.13 -3.35
N LEU A 153 56.17 36.92 -3.12
CA LEU A 153 56.11 36.30 -1.79
C LEU A 153 57.34 35.43 -1.53
N ALA A 154 58.14 35.81 -0.54
CA ALA A 154 59.44 35.18 -0.25
C ALA A 154 59.37 33.89 0.59
N GLU A 155 58.23 33.63 1.24
CA GLU A 155 57.93 32.47 2.08
C GLU A 155 56.49 32.03 1.79
N ALA A 156 56.16 30.76 2.07
CA ALA A 156 54.77 30.32 2.10
C ALA A 156 54.07 30.80 3.39
N GLY A 157 52.75 30.91 3.37
CA GLY A 157 51.93 31.26 4.53
C GLY A 157 50.65 31.99 4.17
N ALA A 158 49.96 32.50 5.19
CA ALA A 158 48.73 33.27 5.04
C ALA A 158 48.99 34.75 4.76
N TYR A 159 48.26 35.30 3.79
CA TYR A 159 48.35 36.69 3.35
C TYR A 159 46.96 37.29 3.15
N ALA A 160 46.85 38.59 3.37
CA ALA A 160 45.67 39.38 3.03
C ALA A 160 46.00 40.40 1.94
N PHE A 161 45.17 40.44 0.90
CA PHE A 161 45.25 41.34 -0.24
C PHE A 161 43.94 42.10 -0.37
N GLY A 162 43.97 43.42 -0.47
CA GLY A 162 42.72 44.18 -0.50
C GLY A 162 42.84 45.64 -0.83
N THR A 163 41.70 46.33 -0.74
CA THR A 163 41.59 47.76 -1.04
C THR A 163 41.00 48.56 0.11
N ARG A 164 41.20 49.88 0.08
CA ARG A 164 40.64 50.86 1.01
C ARG A 164 40.18 52.08 0.20
N SER A 165 38.87 52.29 0.11
CA SER A 165 38.21 53.35 -0.67
C SER A 165 36.82 53.67 -0.12
N ASP A 166 36.18 54.75 -0.61
CA ASP A 166 34.74 55.02 -0.48
C ASP A 166 33.93 54.47 -1.68
N ARG A 167 34.43 53.39 -2.30
CA ARG A 167 33.93 52.76 -3.53
C ARG A 167 33.66 51.27 -3.33
N ASP A 168 33.02 50.71 -4.34
CA ASP A 168 32.67 49.31 -4.51
C ASP A 168 33.71 48.65 -5.43
N THR A 169 34.64 47.85 -4.87
CA THR A 169 35.85 47.37 -5.56
C THR A 169 36.00 45.85 -5.52
N LYS A 170 35.99 45.22 -6.70
CA LYS A 170 36.29 43.80 -6.88
C LYS A 170 37.79 43.58 -7.11
N CYS A 171 38.33 42.52 -6.52
CA CYS A 171 39.71 42.08 -6.72
C CYS A 171 39.79 40.59 -7.01
N GLU A 172 40.87 40.20 -7.68
CA GLU A 172 41.12 38.85 -8.14
C GLU A 172 42.63 38.57 -8.08
N LEU A 173 43.02 37.51 -7.37
CA LEU A 173 44.42 37.10 -7.20
C LEU A 173 44.75 36.01 -8.21
N HIS A 174 45.81 36.23 -9.00
CA HIS A 174 46.29 35.30 -10.04
C HIS A 174 47.63 34.68 -9.68
N HIS A 175 47.79 33.40 -10.05
CA HIS A 175 49.06 32.68 -10.03
C HIS A 175 49.24 31.89 -11.34
N ASP A 176 50.42 32.02 -11.97
CA ASP A 176 50.71 31.48 -13.31
C ASP A 176 49.60 31.73 -14.36
N ALA A 177 48.99 32.93 -14.28
CA ALA A 177 47.88 33.44 -15.09
C ALA A 177 46.50 32.75 -14.90
N ASN A 178 46.33 31.98 -13.82
CA ASN A 178 45.03 31.45 -13.38
C ASN A 178 44.54 32.25 -12.16
N ALA A 179 43.26 32.58 -12.11
CA ALA A 179 42.64 33.11 -10.90
C ALA A 179 42.62 32.02 -9.81
N ILE A 180 43.06 32.36 -8.59
CA ILE A 180 43.09 31.46 -7.43
C ILE A 180 42.23 31.95 -6.26
N ALA A 181 41.80 33.21 -6.27
CA ALA A 181 40.81 33.76 -5.35
C ALA A 181 40.22 35.06 -5.92
N ASN A 182 38.98 35.39 -5.55
CA ASN A 182 38.35 36.68 -5.83
C ASN A 182 37.52 37.14 -4.64
N ASP A 183 37.33 38.45 -4.50
CA ASP A 183 36.47 39.06 -3.47
C ASP A 183 36.05 40.49 -3.88
N ASP A 184 34.89 40.94 -3.41
CA ASP A 184 34.35 42.29 -3.64
C ASP A 184 33.87 43.03 -2.37
N ASP A 185 33.39 42.34 -1.32
CA ASP A 185 32.88 43.02 -0.11
C ASP A 185 33.46 42.59 1.26
N SER A 186 34.41 41.66 1.35
CA SER A 186 34.96 41.16 2.64
C SER A 186 35.85 42.16 3.41
N GLY A 187 36.11 43.35 2.87
CA GLY A 187 36.96 44.39 3.47
C GLY A 187 36.21 45.51 4.21
N ASP A 188 36.86 46.66 4.34
CA ASP A 188 36.28 47.84 5.01
C ASP A 188 35.15 48.45 4.15
N GLY A 189 33.91 47.97 4.29
CA GLY A 189 32.69 48.56 3.74
C GLY A 189 32.16 47.85 2.49
N THR A 190 32.72 48.19 1.33
CA THR A 190 32.45 47.55 0.02
C THR A 190 33.78 47.42 -0.75
N ASN A 191 34.83 47.08 -0.03
CA ASN A 191 36.17 46.95 -0.59
C ASN A 191 36.56 45.47 -0.57
N CYS A 192 37.19 44.98 -1.63
CA CYS A 192 37.77 43.65 -1.62
C CYS A 192 38.77 43.44 -0.45
N ARG A 193 38.78 42.22 0.08
CA ARG A 193 39.78 41.67 0.99
C ARG A 193 39.85 40.14 0.89
N ILE A 194 40.73 39.66 0.01
CA ILE A 194 41.10 38.25 -0.09
C ILE A 194 42.02 37.90 1.08
N GLU A 195 41.69 36.90 1.89
CA GLU A 195 42.61 36.22 2.80
C GLU A 195 42.88 34.80 2.28
N ILE A 196 44.14 34.38 2.14
CA ILE A 196 44.49 33.07 1.59
C ILE A 196 45.87 32.58 2.04
N VAL A 197 46.01 31.27 2.27
CA VAL A 197 47.30 30.57 2.39
C VAL A 197 47.85 30.21 0.99
N VAL A 198 49.08 30.64 0.71
CA VAL A 198 49.77 30.41 -0.58
C VAL A 198 51.24 30.05 -0.40
N ASP A 199 51.82 29.41 -1.43
CA ASP A 199 53.25 29.12 -1.54
C ASP A 199 54.09 30.39 -1.82
N ALA A 200 55.42 30.27 -1.67
CA ALA A 200 56.35 31.32 -2.07
C ALA A 200 56.43 31.43 -3.61
N GLY A 201 56.09 32.59 -4.17
CA GLY A 201 56.00 32.78 -5.62
C GLY A 201 55.67 34.21 -6.07
N SER A 202 55.49 34.37 -7.38
CA SER A 202 55.00 35.60 -8.00
C SER A 202 53.49 35.50 -8.20
N TYR A 203 52.78 36.59 -7.91
CA TYR A 203 51.32 36.70 -8.01
C TYR A 203 50.95 38.02 -8.70
N GLU A 204 49.79 38.04 -9.37
CA GLU A 204 49.20 39.27 -9.91
C GLU A 204 47.88 39.54 -9.19
N LEU A 205 47.79 40.62 -8.42
CA LEU A 205 46.54 41.11 -7.86
C LEU A 205 45.89 42.07 -8.87
N ARG A 206 44.74 41.69 -9.41
CA ARG A 206 43.89 42.53 -10.26
C ARG A 206 42.87 43.25 -9.39
N VAL A 207 42.67 44.54 -9.66
CA VAL A 207 41.76 45.42 -8.92
C VAL A 207 40.90 46.21 -9.91
N GLN A 208 39.58 46.22 -9.70
CA GLN A 208 38.63 46.94 -10.54
C GLN A 208 37.46 47.50 -9.71
N LEU A 209 36.58 48.26 -10.36
CA LEU A 209 35.26 48.55 -9.79
C LEU A 209 34.38 47.30 -9.90
N TYR A 210 33.55 47.02 -8.88
CA TYR A 210 32.60 45.91 -8.93
C TYR A 210 31.60 46.04 -10.09
N SER A 211 31.18 47.27 -10.42
CA SER A 211 30.29 47.53 -11.54
C SER A 211 30.67 48.79 -12.33
N ASN A 212 30.26 48.83 -13.60
CA ASN A 212 30.33 50.04 -14.45
C ASN A 212 29.37 51.17 -14.00
N LEU A 213 28.60 50.96 -12.92
CA LEU A 213 27.75 51.98 -12.27
C LEU A 213 28.41 52.58 -11.02
N THR A 214 29.50 51.97 -10.52
CA THR A 214 30.24 52.46 -9.36
C THR A 214 31.00 53.76 -9.72
N PRO A 215 30.99 54.80 -8.88
CA PRO A 215 31.70 56.04 -9.19
C PRO A 215 33.22 55.88 -9.30
N GLU A 216 33.80 56.33 -10.41
CA GLU A 216 35.26 56.43 -10.63
C GLU A 216 35.96 57.24 -9.53
N GLY A 217 37.26 57.00 -9.33
CA GLY A 217 38.11 57.77 -8.40
C GLY A 217 39.04 56.93 -7.50
N PRO A 218 39.57 57.53 -6.42
CA PRO A 218 40.74 57.01 -5.70
C PRO A 218 40.48 55.77 -4.84
N TYR A 219 41.54 54.96 -4.68
CA TYR A 219 41.63 53.83 -3.77
C TYR A 219 43.09 53.63 -3.33
N THR A 220 43.29 52.94 -2.21
CA THR A 220 44.60 52.42 -1.78
C THR A 220 44.55 50.89 -1.81
N VAL A 221 45.46 50.24 -2.55
CA VAL A 221 45.66 48.78 -2.48
C VAL A 221 46.72 48.43 -1.43
N TYR A 222 46.61 47.28 -0.78
CA TYR A 222 47.55 46.79 0.22
C TYR A 222 47.76 45.27 0.14
N ALA A 223 48.92 44.82 0.64
CA ALA A 223 49.24 43.42 0.89
C ALA A 223 49.89 43.30 2.26
N GLU A 224 49.39 42.42 3.14
CA GLU A 224 49.88 42.23 4.51
C GLU A 224 49.93 40.73 4.87
N ARG A 225 50.84 40.32 5.77
CA ARG A 225 50.94 38.92 6.20
C ARG A 225 50.07 38.65 7.43
N LEU A 226 49.35 37.54 7.43
CA LEU A 226 48.53 37.10 8.56
C LEU A 226 49.40 36.29 9.53
N GLU A 227 50.04 37.00 10.48
CA GLU A 227 50.92 36.42 11.50
C GLU A 227 50.13 35.64 12.56
N GLY A 228 50.01 34.33 12.37
CA GLY A 228 49.43 33.41 13.36
C GLY A 228 48.84 32.15 12.72
N THR A 229 48.22 32.31 11.56
CA THR A 229 47.59 31.27 10.74
C THR A 229 48.59 30.16 10.37
N VAL A 230 48.27 28.91 10.69
CA VAL A 230 49.11 27.73 10.41
C VAL A 230 48.23 26.54 10.03
N CYS A 231 48.08 26.34 8.73
CA CYS A 231 47.34 25.20 8.18
C CYS A 231 47.79 23.88 8.79
N GLY A 232 46.86 23.08 9.29
CA GLY A 232 47.12 21.79 9.92
C GLY A 232 47.41 21.85 11.42
N ASP A 233 46.85 22.83 12.14
CA ASP A 233 47.00 22.94 13.61
C ASP A 233 45.76 22.48 14.41
N GLY A 234 44.62 22.30 13.74
CA GLY A 234 43.36 21.82 14.29
C GLY A 234 42.27 22.89 14.46
N GLU A 235 42.54 24.16 14.18
CA GLU A 235 41.61 25.28 14.37
C GLU A 235 41.62 26.22 13.15
N VAL A 236 40.54 26.25 12.35
CA VAL A 236 40.45 27.08 11.13
C VAL A 236 40.63 28.59 11.44
N GLN A 237 41.63 29.20 10.83
CA GLN A 237 42.10 30.56 11.08
C GLN A 237 41.93 31.50 9.87
N PRO A 238 42.07 32.84 10.05
CA PRO A 238 41.96 33.81 8.95
C PRO A 238 42.93 33.51 7.80
N GLY A 239 42.38 33.29 6.61
CA GLY A 239 43.11 32.84 5.40
C GLY A 239 43.01 31.34 5.08
N GLU A 240 42.27 30.56 5.86
CA GLU A 240 42.09 29.12 5.67
C GLU A 240 40.62 28.78 5.31
N TYR A 241 40.41 27.89 4.35
CA TYR A 241 39.08 27.42 3.93
C TYR A 241 38.68 26.08 4.59
N CYS A 242 39.65 25.40 5.21
CA CYS A 242 39.54 24.14 5.95
C CYS A 242 40.73 24.03 6.92
N ASP A 243 40.71 23.03 7.82
CA ASP A 243 41.87 22.50 8.54
C ASP A 243 41.52 21.05 8.94
N ASP A 244 42.45 20.09 8.75
CA ASP A 244 42.26 18.67 9.11
C ASP A 244 43.27 18.17 10.18
N SER A 245 43.89 19.10 10.91
CA SER A 245 44.99 18.89 11.85
C SER A 245 46.31 18.38 11.24
N ASN A 246 46.50 18.47 9.91
CA ASN A 246 47.73 18.03 9.26
C ASN A 246 48.09 18.80 7.95
N GLN A 247 49.15 18.36 7.25
CA GLN A 247 49.70 19.01 6.04
C GLN A 247 50.09 17.97 4.98
N ILE A 248 49.24 16.97 4.79
CA ILE A 248 49.29 16.09 3.63
C ILE A 248 48.49 16.78 2.49
N ASP A 249 48.65 16.29 1.27
CA ASP A 249 47.77 16.65 0.14
C ASP A 249 47.02 15.36 -0.22
N GLY A 250 45.68 15.39 -0.22
CA GLY A 250 44.79 14.28 -0.59
C GLY A 250 43.96 13.66 0.55
N ASP A 251 43.91 14.26 1.74
CA ASP A 251 43.13 13.77 2.90
C ASP A 251 42.05 14.73 3.43
N GLY A 252 41.82 15.86 2.74
CA GLY A 252 40.62 16.70 2.87
C GLY A 252 40.90 18.18 2.95
N CYS A 253 42.04 18.54 3.53
CA CYS A 253 42.55 19.90 3.50
C CYS A 253 44.00 19.90 3.00
N SER A 254 44.22 20.44 1.81
CA SER A 254 45.57 20.56 1.25
C SER A 254 46.49 21.31 2.19
N ARG A 255 47.81 21.12 2.06
CA ARG A 255 48.83 21.89 2.79
C ARG A 255 48.76 23.43 2.60
N LEU A 256 47.91 23.90 1.68
CA LEU A 256 47.62 25.31 1.41
C LEU A 256 46.26 25.77 1.98
N CYS A 257 45.62 24.95 2.83
CA CYS A 257 44.30 25.16 3.43
C CYS A 257 43.19 25.58 2.45
N GLN A 258 43.31 25.05 1.23
CA GLN A 258 42.24 25.00 0.24
C GLN A 258 41.59 23.62 0.35
N ARG A 259 40.25 23.58 0.32
CA ARG A 259 39.50 22.32 0.36
C ARG A 259 39.90 21.48 -0.85
N GLU A 260 40.24 20.23 -0.59
CA GLU A 260 40.48 19.29 -1.66
C GLU A 260 39.16 18.64 -2.05
N PRO A 261 38.91 18.39 -3.36
CA PRO A 261 37.97 17.35 -3.72
C PRO A 261 38.57 16.03 -3.23
N LEU A 262 38.00 15.51 -2.13
CA LEU A 262 38.37 14.23 -1.54
C LEU A 262 38.26 13.10 -2.59
N GLU A 263 39.03 12.03 -2.43
CA GLU A 263 38.79 10.82 -3.23
C GLU A 263 37.37 10.30 -2.89
N ASP A 264 36.47 10.39 -3.88
CA ASP A 264 35.07 9.94 -3.88
C ASP A 264 34.86 8.71 -2.96
N THR A 265 34.15 8.91 -1.84
CA THR A 265 34.05 7.87 -0.82
C THR A 265 33.26 6.66 -1.31
N HIS A 266 32.18 6.87 -2.07
CA HIS A 266 31.32 5.80 -2.60
C HIS A 266 30.74 6.10 -3.99
N GLY A 267 31.60 6.21 -5.00
CA GLY A 267 31.28 6.10 -6.42
C GLY A 267 30.04 6.87 -6.87
N ASN A 268 30.23 8.08 -7.39
CA ASN A 268 29.19 9.03 -7.81
C ASN A 268 28.21 8.57 -8.92
N THR A 269 28.18 7.28 -9.28
CA THR A 269 27.18 6.71 -10.21
C THR A 269 26.72 5.31 -9.78
N GLN A 270 25.53 4.91 -10.24
CA GLN A 270 24.99 3.55 -10.14
C GLN A 270 25.95 2.45 -10.66
N GLN A 271 26.91 2.79 -11.54
CA GLN A 271 27.87 1.84 -12.11
C GLN A 271 29.10 1.61 -11.22
N ASP A 272 29.41 2.58 -10.35
CA ASP A 272 30.58 2.58 -9.46
C ASP A 272 30.17 2.35 -7.98
N ALA A 273 28.89 2.11 -7.74
CA ALA A 273 28.23 2.03 -6.44
C ALA A 273 28.88 1.04 -5.45
N THR A 274 29.08 1.48 -4.20
CA THR A 274 29.71 0.67 -3.13
C THR A 274 28.80 -0.44 -2.62
N ALA A 275 29.30 -1.67 -2.54
CA ALA A 275 28.52 -2.81 -2.04
C ALA A 275 28.34 -2.78 -0.51
N ILE A 276 27.11 -2.62 -0.04
CA ILE A 276 26.71 -2.64 1.38
C ILE A 276 25.84 -3.86 1.69
N ASN A 277 25.89 -4.35 2.94
CA ASN A 277 25.20 -5.58 3.36
C ASN A 277 24.03 -5.27 4.32
N LEU A 278 22.98 -6.08 4.31
CA LEU A 278 21.92 -6.04 5.33
C LEU A 278 22.52 -6.26 6.74
N GLY A 279 22.15 -5.40 7.69
CA GLY A 279 22.68 -5.42 9.06
C GLY A 279 24.10 -4.86 9.18
N SER A 280 24.52 -4.00 8.25
CA SER A 280 25.81 -3.30 8.30
C SER A 280 25.65 -1.78 8.23
N ALA A 281 26.75 -1.08 8.51
CA ALA A 281 26.86 0.36 8.38
C ALA A 281 28.18 0.70 7.68
N THR A 282 28.27 1.88 7.08
CA THR A 282 29.44 2.37 6.34
C THR A 282 29.55 3.88 6.50
N ASP A 283 30.77 4.38 6.68
CA ASP A 283 31.08 5.79 6.88
C ASP A 283 31.56 6.42 5.57
N GLY A 284 31.01 7.59 5.22
CA GLY A 284 31.35 8.37 4.03
C GLY A 284 31.40 9.88 4.32
N LEU A 285 31.73 10.68 3.30
CA LEU A 285 31.78 12.14 3.35
C LEU A 285 30.78 12.69 2.34
N MET A 286 30.10 13.80 2.65
CA MET A 286 29.08 14.36 1.76
C MET A 286 29.41 15.82 1.43
N ASP A 287 30.04 16.03 0.28
CA ASP A 287 30.59 17.33 -0.16
C ASP A 287 29.69 18.08 -1.16
N GLU A 288 30.19 19.14 -1.80
CA GLU A 288 29.39 20.00 -2.68
C GLU A 288 29.27 19.44 -4.10
N GLY A 289 28.05 19.09 -4.50
CA GLY A 289 27.76 18.44 -5.79
C GLY A 289 27.85 16.90 -5.77
N ASP A 290 28.04 16.32 -4.59
CA ASP A 290 28.38 14.92 -4.36
C ASP A 290 27.14 14.01 -4.14
N GLU A 291 27.15 12.82 -4.74
CA GLU A 291 26.11 11.79 -4.63
C GLU A 291 26.71 10.38 -4.42
N ASP A 292 26.90 9.93 -3.17
CA ASP A 292 27.32 8.54 -2.90
C ASP A 292 26.27 7.52 -3.36
N TRP A 293 26.67 6.54 -4.18
CA TRP A 293 25.84 5.39 -4.56
C TRP A 293 26.27 4.10 -3.86
N PHE A 294 25.29 3.33 -3.44
CA PHE A 294 25.45 2.01 -2.82
C PHE A 294 24.63 0.95 -3.55
N THR A 295 25.15 -0.27 -3.63
CA THR A 295 24.44 -1.44 -4.14
C THR A 295 24.21 -2.45 -3.03
N ILE A 296 23.01 -3.02 -2.95
CA ILE A 296 22.64 -4.04 -1.96
C ILE A 296 21.95 -5.23 -2.64
N GLU A 297 22.41 -6.44 -2.32
CA GLU A 297 21.79 -7.70 -2.75
C GLU A 297 20.79 -8.18 -1.70
N LEU A 298 19.55 -8.45 -2.11
CA LEU A 298 18.48 -8.90 -1.23
C LEU A 298 18.12 -10.37 -1.48
N PRO A 299 18.11 -11.23 -0.45
CA PRO A 299 17.92 -12.68 -0.59
C PRO A 299 16.44 -13.09 -0.72
N GLY A 300 15.56 -12.19 -1.18
CA GLY A 300 14.11 -12.32 -1.15
C GLY A 300 13.43 -11.18 -0.39
N ARG A 301 12.15 -11.34 -0.06
CA ARG A 301 11.31 -10.30 0.55
C ARG A 301 11.86 -9.83 1.91
N ALA A 302 12.05 -8.53 2.04
CA ALA A 302 12.60 -7.91 3.24
C ALA A 302 11.93 -6.56 3.52
N VAL A 303 11.76 -6.23 4.80
CA VAL A 303 11.54 -4.85 5.23
C VAL A 303 12.90 -4.28 5.59
N ILE A 304 13.34 -3.26 4.85
CA ILE A 304 14.63 -2.60 5.05
C ILE A 304 14.37 -1.22 5.64
N ARG A 305 15.10 -0.90 6.71
CA ARG A 305 15.24 0.47 7.19
C ARG A 305 16.64 0.96 6.86
N PHE A 306 16.74 2.14 6.24
CA PHE A 306 18.02 2.79 5.98
C PHE A 306 17.96 4.25 6.41
N TYR A 307 19.00 4.66 7.15
CA TYR A 307 19.08 5.99 7.75
C TYR A 307 20.53 6.48 7.82
N THR A 308 20.72 7.79 7.87
CA THR A 308 22.03 8.43 8.05
C THR A 308 22.18 9.00 9.46
N SER A 309 23.42 9.19 9.90
CA SER A 309 23.75 9.85 11.17
C SER A 309 25.13 10.51 11.08
N GLY A 310 25.31 11.72 11.61
CA GLY A 310 26.62 12.40 11.60
C GLY A 310 26.49 13.91 11.57
N GLU A 311 27.45 14.59 10.95
CA GLU A 311 27.39 16.03 10.69
C GLU A 311 26.85 16.31 9.27
N GLY A 312 27.19 15.48 8.29
CA GLY A 312 26.62 15.53 6.94
C GLY A 312 25.11 15.28 6.91
N ARG A 313 24.38 16.02 6.06
CA ARG A 313 22.92 15.88 5.87
C ARG A 313 22.60 15.51 4.44
N ALA A 314 22.10 14.29 4.23
CA ALA A 314 21.76 13.73 2.94
C ALA A 314 20.25 13.48 2.79
N ASP A 315 19.73 13.75 1.60
CA ASP A 315 18.47 13.18 1.13
C ASP A 315 18.78 11.79 0.53
N CYS A 316 17.90 10.81 0.72
CA CYS A 316 18.12 9.43 0.25
C CYS A 316 17.07 8.96 -0.75
N PHE A 317 17.49 8.08 -1.66
CA PHE A 317 16.68 7.60 -2.76
C PHE A 317 16.95 6.10 -2.98
N LEU A 318 15.92 5.25 -2.90
CA LEU A 318 16.04 3.85 -3.28
C LEU A 318 15.58 3.66 -4.72
N HIS A 319 16.39 2.97 -5.51
CA HIS A 319 16.16 2.60 -6.89
C HIS A 319 16.24 1.07 -7.05
N ASP A 320 15.49 0.52 -8.00
CA ASP A 320 15.84 -0.77 -8.59
C ASP A 320 16.77 -0.55 -9.80
N ALA A 321 16.83 -1.49 -10.75
CA ALA A 321 17.64 -1.35 -11.96
C ALA A 321 17.16 -0.24 -12.92
N ASP A 322 15.86 0.07 -12.95
CA ASP A 322 15.20 0.85 -14.00
C ASP A 322 14.40 2.06 -13.46
N SER A 323 14.15 2.15 -12.14
CA SER A 323 13.22 3.13 -11.55
C SER A 323 13.44 3.42 -10.06
N ARG A 324 13.10 4.65 -9.64
CA ARG A 324 13.13 5.06 -8.23
C ARG A 324 11.90 4.53 -7.49
N ARG A 325 12.13 3.73 -6.43
CA ARG A 325 11.11 3.09 -5.59
C ARG A 325 10.72 3.91 -4.36
N ALA A 326 11.68 4.61 -3.74
CA ALA A 326 11.40 5.48 -2.59
C ALA A 326 12.34 6.70 -2.54
N SER A 327 11.97 7.70 -1.73
CA SER A 327 12.79 8.86 -1.45
C SER A 327 12.42 9.49 -0.10
N ASP A 328 13.41 9.85 0.71
CA ASP A 328 13.25 10.70 1.90
C ASP A 328 14.16 11.94 1.78
N TYR A 329 13.58 13.12 2.05
CA TYR A 329 14.21 14.43 1.89
C TYR A 329 14.60 15.01 3.26
N GLY A 330 15.29 14.19 4.06
CA GLY A 330 15.71 14.52 5.42
C GLY A 330 14.55 14.74 6.40
N GLN A 331 13.58 13.80 6.46
CA GLN A 331 12.48 13.82 7.44
C GLN A 331 12.85 13.23 8.81
N GLY A 332 14.00 12.55 8.92
CA GLY A 332 14.52 11.98 10.17
C GLY A 332 15.02 13.02 11.17
N GLU A 333 15.52 12.54 12.32
CA GLU A 333 16.01 13.44 13.37
C GLU A 333 17.15 14.34 12.86
N GLU A 334 17.11 15.61 13.28
CA GLU A 334 18.05 16.67 12.90
C GLU A 334 18.26 16.89 11.38
N GLY A 335 17.39 16.35 10.52
CA GLY A 335 17.46 16.49 9.07
C GLY A 335 18.29 15.43 8.36
N HIS A 336 18.64 14.32 9.03
CA HIS A 336 19.08 13.09 8.37
C HIS A 336 17.92 12.42 7.64
N CYS A 337 18.22 11.54 6.69
CA CYS A 337 17.23 10.62 6.16
C CYS A 337 16.97 9.45 7.13
N ASP A 338 15.72 9.02 7.27
CA ASP A 338 15.34 7.79 7.98
C ASP A 338 14.06 7.23 7.36
N THR A 339 14.19 6.15 6.59
CA THR A 339 13.05 5.56 5.87
C THR A 339 13.05 4.04 5.95
N THR A 340 11.85 3.47 5.91
CA THR A 340 11.59 2.02 6.00
C THR A 340 10.69 1.61 4.86
N ILE A 341 11.08 0.57 4.12
CA ILE A 341 10.40 0.12 2.90
C ILE A 341 10.32 -1.42 2.87
N GLY A 342 9.18 -1.97 2.47
CA GLY A 342 9.09 -3.36 2.01
C GLY A 342 9.60 -3.47 0.58
N VAL A 343 10.50 -4.41 0.29
CA VAL A 343 11.04 -4.66 -1.05
C VAL A 343 10.75 -6.08 -1.53
N GLN A 344 10.31 -6.14 -2.79
CA GLN A 344 9.88 -7.31 -3.56
C GLN A 344 10.36 -7.09 -5.01
N PRO A 345 10.82 -8.12 -5.76
CA PRO A 345 11.17 -9.48 -5.33
C PRO A 345 12.66 -9.56 -4.90
N GLU A 346 13.30 -10.73 -4.98
CA GLU A 346 14.76 -10.86 -4.88
C GLU A 346 15.49 -10.03 -5.96
N GLY A 347 16.64 -9.44 -5.64
CA GLY A 347 17.39 -8.65 -6.62
C GLY A 347 18.46 -7.72 -6.03
N THR A 348 19.06 -6.95 -6.94
CA THR A 348 20.02 -5.88 -6.63
C THR A 348 19.27 -4.54 -6.60
N PHE A 349 19.35 -3.83 -5.49
CA PHE A 349 18.80 -2.49 -5.33
C PHE A 349 19.92 -1.47 -5.14
N TYR A 350 19.66 -0.23 -5.54
CA TYR A 350 20.63 0.86 -5.48
C TYR A 350 20.11 1.94 -4.55
N LEU A 351 20.89 2.26 -3.51
CA LEU A 351 20.62 3.37 -2.61
C LEU A 351 21.55 4.52 -2.99
N ARG A 352 20.96 5.66 -3.32
CA ARG A 352 21.68 6.91 -3.58
C ARG A 352 21.49 7.85 -2.40
N LEU A 353 22.57 8.38 -1.87
CA LEU A 353 22.58 9.55 -1.01
C LEU A 353 22.95 10.76 -1.87
N ALA A 354 22.36 11.92 -1.61
CA ALA A 354 22.76 13.18 -2.24
C ALA A 354 22.73 14.28 -1.18
N ARG A 355 23.69 15.21 -1.21
CA ARG A 355 23.73 16.31 -0.23
C ARG A 355 22.43 17.10 -0.27
N ARG A 356 21.83 17.30 0.90
CA ARG A 356 20.61 18.10 1.04
C ARG A 356 20.91 19.55 0.68
N PHE A 357 20.09 20.15 -0.19
CA PHE A 357 20.30 21.51 -0.68
C PHE A 357 20.41 22.53 0.48
N GLY A 358 21.54 23.22 0.56
CA GLY A 358 21.81 24.22 1.61
C GLY A 358 22.20 23.65 2.99
N ALA A 359 22.48 22.35 3.10
CA ALA A 359 23.27 21.82 4.21
C ALA A 359 24.76 22.15 4.04
N GLU A 360 25.52 22.13 5.13
CA GLU A 360 27.00 22.19 5.08
C GLU A 360 27.60 20.83 4.65
N PRO A 361 28.85 20.80 4.17
CA PRO A 361 29.58 19.55 3.96
C PRO A 361 29.81 18.80 5.28
N GLY A 362 29.92 17.46 5.24
CA GLY A 362 30.31 16.73 6.45
C GLY A 362 30.22 15.21 6.37
N ALA A 363 30.87 14.56 7.34
CA ALA A 363 30.88 13.10 7.49
C ALA A 363 29.53 12.53 7.93
N TYR A 364 29.18 11.36 7.41
CA TYR A 364 28.00 10.59 7.80
C TYR A 364 28.32 9.10 7.93
N THR A 365 27.51 8.40 8.71
CA THR A 365 27.40 6.93 8.69
C THR A 365 26.04 6.57 8.08
N LEU A 366 26.03 5.78 7.02
CA LEU A 366 24.85 5.10 6.50
C LEU A 366 24.66 3.78 7.27
N HIS A 367 23.46 3.54 7.77
CA HIS A 367 23.06 2.28 8.41
C HIS A 367 21.99 1.60 7.55
N VAL A 368 22.09 0.28 7.35
CA VAL A 368 21.08 -0.51 6.63
C VAL A 368 20.66 -1.72 7.46
N GLU A 369 19.46 -1.65 8.04
CA GLU A 369 18.88 -2.66 8.92
C GLU A 369 17.88 -3.54 8.14
N GLY A 370 18.08 -4.86 8.19
CA GLY A 370 17.11 -5.83 7.68
C GLY A 370 16.17 -6.32 8.78
N MET A 371 14.88 -6.05 8.64
CA MET A 371 13.80 -6.66 9.43
C MET A 371 13.23 -7.87 8.68
N PRO A 372 12.69 -8.89 9.37
CA PRO A 372 11.92 -9.93 8.67
C PRO A 372 10.79 -9.28 7.87
N GLY A 373 10.66 -9.66 6.60
CA GLY A 373 9.51 -9.29 5.78
C GLY A 373 8.23 -10.00 6.26
N PRO A 374 7.05 -9.51 5.84
CA PRO A 374 5.78 -10.01 6.34
C PRO A 374 5.49 -11.45 5.86
N VAL A 375 4.57 -12.13 6.54
CA VAL A 375 4.41 -13.59 6.47
C VAL A 375 3.08 -14.04 5.86
N CYS A 376 2.78 -13.52 4.66
CA CYS A 376 1.76 -14.01 3.74
C CYS A 376 1.37 -15.48 3.96
N GLY A 377 0.13 -15.69 4.35
CA GLY A 377 -0.44 -16.95 4.80
C GLY A 377 -0.39 -17.19 6.31
N ASP A 378 -0.42 -16.14 7.14
CA ASP A 378 -0.48 -16.29 8.62
C ASP A 378 -1.77 -15.75 9.29
N GLY A 379 -2.64 -15.07 8.53
CA GLY A 379 -3.98 -14.65 8.91
C GLY A 379 -4.10 -13.18 9.32
N GLU A 380 -3.01 -12.41 9.41
CA GLU A 380 -3.01 -11.01 9.83
C GLU A 380 -2.41 -10.11 8.74
N VAL A 381 -3.25 -9.43 7.94
CA VAL A 381 -2.78 -8.54 6.84
C VAL A 381 -1.83 -7.46 7.38
N GLU A 382 -0.52 -7.63 7.16
CA GLU A 382 0.51 -6.72 7.64
C GLU A 382 0.60 -5.45 6.76
N HIS A 383 1.28 -4.41 7.23
CA HIS A 383 1.19 -3.07 6.63
C HIS A 383 1.82 -2.91 5.21
N TRP A 384 2.31 -4.01 4.64
CA TRP A 384 2.92 -4.11 3.31
C TRP A 384 2.30 -5.19 2.41
N GLU A 385 1.25 -5.87 2.87
CA GLU A 385 0.56 -6.93 2.11
C GLU A 385 -0.72 -6.37 1.48
N GLN A 386 -1.09 -6.87 0.29
CA GLN A 386 -2.31 -6.44 -0.39
C GLN A 386 -3.54 -7.21 0.12
N CYS A 387 -3.30 -8.44 0.56
CA CYS A 387 -4.23 -9.43 1.06
C CYS A 387 -3.49 -10.37 2.04
N ASP A 388 -4.20 -11.18 2.82
CA ASP A 388 -3.71 -12.41 3.47
C ASP A 388 -4.93 -13.29 3.72
N ASP A 389 -4.95 -14.50 3.15
CA ASP A 389 -6.07 -15.44 3.23
C ASP A 389 -5.82 -16.63 4.19
N ASN A 390 -4.79 -16.52 5.05
CA ASN A 390 -4.31 -17.55 5.98
C ASN A 390 -3.69 -18.79 5.29
N ASN A 391 -3.26 -18.67 4.01
CA ASN A 391 -2.52 -19.74 3.34
C ASN A 391 -1.51 -19.28 2.24
N GLN A 392 -0.93 -20.22 1.49
CA GLN A 392 0.10 -20.00 0.46
C GLN A 392 -0.17 -20.89 -0.76
N VAL A 393 -1.40 -20.83 -1.26
CA VAL A 393 -1.79 -21.36 -2.57
C VAL A 393 -1.86 -20.17 -3.54
N ASP A 394 -1.90 -20.45 -4.84
CA ASP A 394 -2.12 -19.44 -5.87
C ASP A 394 -3.51 -19.69 -6.49
N GLY A 395 -4.35 -18.66 -6.57
CA GLY A 395 -5.66 -18.70 -7.19
C GLY A 395 -6.88 -18.78 -6.24
N ASP A 396 -6.73 -18.52 -4.95
CA ASP A 396 -7.80 -18.47 -3.94
C ASP A 396 -8.05 -17.08 -3.30
N GLY A 397 -7.53 -16.03 -3.93
CA GLY A 397 -7.80 -14.61 -3.60
C GLY A 397 -6.62 -13.89 -2.97
N CYS A 398 -5.55 -14.61 -2.61
CA CYS A 398 -4.26 -14.03 -2.33
C CYS A 398 -3.15 -14.95 -2.86
N SER A 399 -2.27 -14.42 -3.71
CA SER A 399 -1.08 -15.17 -4.17
C SER A 399 -0.12 -15.45 -3.02
N ALA A 400 0.74 -16.47 -3.14
CA ALA A 400 1.81 -16.74 -2.16
C ALA A 400 2.82 -15.56 -1.98
N GLU A 401 2.84 -14.62 -2.94
CA GLU A 401 3.56 -13.35 -2.90
C GLU A 401 2.83 -12.20 -2.16
N CYS A 402 1.57 -12.38 -1.77
CA CYS A 402 0.66 -11.37 -1.20
C CYS A 402 0.32 -10.18 -2.14
N GLU A 403 0.21 -10.49 -3.42
CA GLU A 403 -0.52 -9.69 -4.41
C GLU A 403 -1.96 -10.21 -4.55
N GLY A 404 -2.95 -9.31 -4.61
CA GLY A 404 -4.36 -9.68 -4.80
C GLY A 404 -4.63 -10.21 -6.21
N GLU A 405 -5.49 -11.22 -6.32
CA GLU A 405 -5.76 -11.96 -7.55
C GLU A 405 -7.25 -11.86 -7.94
N ASP A 406 -7.57 -11.84 -9.24
CA ASP A 406 -8.93 -12.13 -9.76
C ASP A 406 -8.96 -13.55 -10.37
N PRO A 407 -9.10 -14.61 -9.55
CA PRO A 407 -9.19 -16.00 -10.03
C PRO A 407 -10.63 -16.42 -10.40
N HIS A 408 -11.63 -15.66 -9.96
CA HIS A 408 -13.04 -16.03 -10.10
C HIS A 408 -13.76 -15.33 -11.26
N GLY A 409 -13.21 -14.21 -11.73
CA GLY A 409 -13.46 -13.64 -13.03
C GLY A 409 -14.72 -12.78 -13.08
N ASN A 410 -14.51 -11.49 -13.36
CA ASN A 410 -15.53 -10.42 -13.47
C ASN A 410 -16.71 -10.62 -14.46
N THR A 411 -16.92 -11.81 -15.03
CA THR A 411 -18.05 -12.12 -15.92
C THR A 411 -18.49 -13.59 -15.85
N GLN A 412 -19.76 -13.86 -16.21
CA GLN A 412 -20.32 -15.22 -16.29
C GLN A 412 -19.53 -16.19 -17.19
N ASP A 413 -18.88 -15.69 -18.25
CA ASP A 413 -18.04 -16.50 -19.16
C ASP A 413 -16.65 -16.83 -18.57
N ALA A 414 -16.21 -16.09 -17.53
CA ALA A 414 -14.96 -16.30 -16.81
C ALA A 414 -15.12 -17.13 -15.51
N ALA A 415 -16.36 -17.45 -15.14
CA ALA A 415 -16.73 -17.98 -13.83
C ALA A 415 -15.93 -19.23 -13.40
N SER A 416 -15.42 -19.19 -12.17
CA SER A 416 -14.75 -20.31 -11.50
C SER A 416 -15.68 -21.51 -11.26
N ASN A 417 -15.13 -22.72 -11.26
CA ASN A 417 -15.90 -23.95 -10.96
C ASN A 417 -16.04 -24.13 -9.45
N TYR A 418 -17.27 -24.25 -8.95
CA TYR A 418 -17.55 -24.42 -7.52
C TYR A 418 -18.21 -25.77 -7.18
N THR A 419 -17.73 -26.44 -6.12
CA THR A 419 -18.30 -27.69 -5.60
C THR A 419 -19.28 -27.41 -4.47
N LEU A 420 -20.55 -27.78 -4.64
CA LEU A 420 -21.55 -27.66 -3.56
C LEU A 420 -21.10 -28.46 -2.31
N GLY A 421 -21.04 -27.77 -1.17
CA GLY A 421 -20.58 -28.31 0.12
C GLY A 421 -19.10 -28.07 0.44
N GLU A 422 -18.33 -27.47 -0.46
CA GLU A 422 -16.95 -27.04 -0.24
C GLU A 422 -16.93 -25.61 0.33
N GLN A 423 -16.18 -25.35 1.40
CA GLN A 423 -15.94 -23.97 1.85
C GLN A 423 -14.64 -23.48 1.22
N ILE A 424 -14.68 -22.31 0.59
CA ILE A 424 -13.52 -21.65 -0.02
C ILE A 424 -13.32 -20.26 0.58
N ASN A 425 -12.11 -19.72 0.44
CA ASN A 425 -11.80 -18.30 0.60
C ASN A 425 -11.84 -17.63 -0.79
N ALA A 426 -11.99 -16.31 -0.80
CA ALA A 426 -11.97 -15.45 -1.98
C ALA A 426 -11.73 -13.98 -1.60
N GLY A 427 -11.29 -13.16 -2.56
CA GLY A 427 -11.10 -11.72 -2.41
C GLY A 427 -12.23 -10.87 -3.00
N ILE A 428 -12.20 -9.57 -2.71
CA ILE A 428 -12.80 -8.52 -3.54
C ILE A 428 -11.70 -7.47 -3.67
N ASP A 429 -11.00 -7.50 -4.80
CA ASP A 429 -9.60 -7.06 -4.88
C ASP A 429 -9.48 -5.64 -5.43
N PHE A 430 -10.47 -5.19 -6.21
CA PHE A 430 -10.52 -3.81 -6.70
C PHE A 430 -11.93 -3.20 -6.75
N ALA A 431 -11.99 -1.89 -6.94
CA ALA A 431 -13.25 -1.16 -6.98
C ALA A 431 -14.05 -1.49 -8.25
N GLY A 432 -15.19 -2.16 -8.07
CA GLY A 432 -16.11 -2.58 -9.11
C GLY A 432 -16.09 -4.09 -9.39
N ASP A 433 -15.25 -4.82 -8.66
CA ASP A 433 -15.00 -6.25 -8.79
C ASP A 433 -16.23 -7.13 -8.45
N GLU A 434 -16.34 -8.27 -9.12
CA GLU A 434 -17.45 -9.22 -9.05
C GLU A 434 -16.96 -10.67 -9.29
N ASP A 435 -16.88 -11.51 -8.26
CA ASP A 435 -16.59 -12.93 -8.44
C ASP A 435 -17.75 -13.67 -9.08
N TRP A 436 -17.47 -14.53 -10.06
CA TRP A 436 -18.45 -15.44 -10.62
C TRP A 436 -18.08 -16.89 -10.34
N PHE A 437 -19.01 -17.63 -9.74
CA PHE A 437 -18.90 -19.07 -9.50
C PHE A 437 -19.98 -19.81 -10.27
N HIS A 438 -19.67 -20.96 -10.83
CA HIS A 438 -20.66 -21.83 -11.48
C HIS A 438 -20.65 -23.24 -10.88
N PHE A 439 -21.84 -23.81 -10.70
CA PHE A 439 -22.01 -25.15 -10.11
C PHE A 439 -23.19 -25.90 -10.75
N GLN A 440 -23.28 -27.20 -10.51
CA GLN A 440 -24.38 -28.04 -10.97
C GLN A 440 -25.05 -28.77 -9.81
N THR A 441 -26.38 -28.71 -9.74
CA THR A 441 -27.16 -29.47 -8.76
C THR A 441 -27.26 -30.94 -9.16
N ALA A 442 -26.94 -31.86 -8.25
CA ALA A 442 -27.20 -33.29 -8.47
C ALA A 442 -28.69 -33.63 -8.27
N GLU A 443 -29.27 -33.10 -7.19
CA GLU A 443 -30.65 -33.29 -6.76
C GLU A 443 -31.36 -31.94 -6.59
N GLY A 444 -32.66 -31.94 -6.34
CA GLY A 444 -33.46 -30.73 -6.19
C GLY A 444 -33.84 -30.45 -4.74
N GLY A 445 -34.48 -29.31 -4.50
CA GLY A 445 -34.96 -28.87 -3.19
C GLY A 445 -34.16 -27.68 -2.66
N LEU A 446 -34.30 -27.43 -1.36
CA LEU A 446 -33.74 -26.26 -0.69
C LEU A 446 -32.20 -26.26 -0.72
N HIS A 447 -31.63 -25.16 -1.19
CA HIS A 447 -30.20 -24.87 -1.11
C HIS A 447 -29.98 -23.52 -0.44
N GLU A 448 -28.92 -23.44 0.35
CA GLU A 448 -28.43 -22.21 0.95
C GLU A 448 -27.05 -21.85 0.39
N PHE A 449 -26.82 -20.55 0.21
CA PHE A 449 -25.57 -19.96 -0.26
C PHE A 449 -25.30 -18.74 0.60
N GLY A 450 -24.11 -18.62 1.16
CA GLY A 450 -23.74 -17.42 1.88
C GLY A 450 -22.26 -17.19 1.91
N THR A 451 -21.92 -15.97 2.35
CA THR A 451 -20.57 -15.55 2.66
C THR A 451 -20.39 -15.42 4.18
N GLY A 452 -19.13 -15.41 4.61
CA GLY A 452 -18.74 -15.29 6.00
C GLY A 452 -17.34 -14.71 6.16
N VAL A 453 -16.96 -14.46 7.40
CA VAL A 453 -15.66 -13.86 7.76
C VAL A 453 -14.59 -14.95 7.85
N ILE A 454 -13.42 -14.73 7.24
CA ILE A 454 -12.23 -15.59 7.41
C ILE A 454 -11.63 -15.35 8.80
N GLU A 455 -11.09 -16.37 9.47
CA GLU A 455 -10.45 -16.18 10.79
C GLU A 455 -9.14 -15.39 10.65
N GLY A 456 -9.13 -14.19 11.23
CA GLY A 456 -8.06 -13.18 11.13
C GLY A 456 -8.53 -11.91 10.39
N SER A 457 -9.19 -12.08 9.25
CA SER A 457 -9.59 -10.98 8.37
C SER A 457 -10.74 -10.09 8.90
N PRO A 458 -10.85 -8.82 8.47
CA PRO A 458 -12.04 -7.99 8.69
C PRO A 458 -13.31 -8.58 8.05
N SER A 459 -14.49 -8.22 8.58
CA SER A 459 -15.77 -8.58 7.95
C SER A 459 -16.06 -7.69 6.75
N THR A 460 -16.13 -8.30 5.58
CA THR A 460 -16.58 -7.67 4.32
C THR A 460 -18.11 -7.47 4.32
N ASP A 461 -18.58 -6.47 3.54
CA ASP A 461 -19.99 -6.05 3.35
C ASP A 461 -20.41 -6.56 1.95
N THR A 462 -20.88 -7.82 1.86
CA THR A 462 -21.01 -8.58 0.60
C THR A 462 -22.45 -8.80 0.14
N ARG A 463 -22.68 -8.66 -1.16
CA ARG A 463 -23.97 -8.87 -1.83
C ARG A 463 -23.87 -9.97 -2.87
N CYS A 464 -24.79 -10.92 -2.81
CA CYS A 464 -24.80 -12.09 -3.68
C CYS A 464 -26.02 -12.10 -4.60
N TYR A 465 -25.84 -12.71 -5.78
CA TYR A 465 -26.86 -12.90 -6.80
C TYR A 465 -26.79 -14.34 -7.31
N LEU A 466 -27.84 -15.12 -7.11
CA LEU A 466 -27.96 -16.47 -7.61
C LEU A 466 -28.78 -16.47 -8.90
N MET A 467 -28.21 -17.01 -9.98
CA MET A 467 -28.71 -16.93 -11.35
C MET A 467 -28.83 -18.32 -12.01
N ASP A 468 -29.74 -18.45 -12.97
CA ASP A 468 -29.77 -19.62 -13.85
C ASP A 468 -28.75 -19.52 -15.01
N ALA A 469 -28.63 -20.61 -15.78
CA ALA A 469 -27.71 -20.68 -16.91
C ALA A 469 -28.06 -19.74 -18.09
N ASP A 470 -29.22 -19.10 -18.07
CA ASP A 470 -29.63 -18.09 -19.06
C ASP A 470 -29.37 -16.65 -18.54
N GLY A 471 -28.75 -16.51 -17.36
CA GLY A 471 -28.37 -15.23 -16.74
C GLY A 471 -29.50 -14.56 -15.95
N VAL A 472 -30.59 -15.29 -15.65
CA VAL A 472 -31.74 -14.74 -14.93
C VAL A 472 -31.53 -14.86 -13.43
N VAL A 473 -31.57 -13.74 -12.69
CA VAL A 473 -31.50 -13.73 -11.22
C VAL A 473 -32.73 -14.44 -10.65
N ILE A 474 -32.46 -15.51 -9.89
CA ILE A 474 -33.44 -16.31 -9.13
C ILE A 474 -33.66 -15.67 -7.76
N ALA A 475 -32.57 -15.27 -7.10
CA ALA A 475 -32.55 -14.66 -5.77
C ALA A 475 -31.33 -13.75 -5.60
N GLU A 476 -31.43 -12.75 -4.73
CA GLU A 476 -30.33 -11.88 -4.34
C GLU A 476 -30.47 -11.49 -2.86
N ASN A 477 -29.35 -11.21 -2.20
CA ASN A 477 -29.32 -10.75 -0.81
C ASN A 477 -28.02 -9.95 -0.51
N ASP A 478 -28.17 -8.87 0.27
CA ASP A 478 -27.12 -7.99 0.77
C ASP A 478 -26.96 -7.99 2.31
N ASP A 479 -27.97 -8.42 3.06
CA ASP A 479 -27.91 -8.60 4.52
C ASP A 479 -28.49 -9.98 4.90
N GLY A 480 -27.62 -10.92 5.27
CA GLY A 480 -27.99 -12.29 5.60
C GLY A 480 -28.57 -12.47 7.01
N ARG A 481 -29.38 -13.52 7.21
CA ARG A 481 -29.81 -13.96 8.54
C ARG A 481 -29.12 -15.26 8.92
N ARG A 482 -28.03 -15.12 9.68
CA ARG A 482 -27.20 -16.15 10.32
C ARG A 482 -27.77 -17.57 10.34
N GLN A 483 -27.09 -18.49 9.66
CA GLN A 483 -27.14 -19.92 9.93
C GLN A 483 -25.71 -20.50 9.82
N GLU A 484 -25.25 -21.22 10.85
CA GLU A 484 -23.95 -21.91 10.95
C GLU A 484 -22.64 -21.16 10.56
N GLY A 485 -22.68 -19.83 10.46
CA GLY A 485 -21.51 -19.00 10.08
C GLY A 485 -21.69 -18.27 8.75
N LEU A 486 -22.60 -18.73 7.91
CA LEU A 486 -23.05 -18.03 6.71
C LEU A 486 -23.97 -16.86 7.06
N GLY A 487 -23.92 -15.80 6.27
CA GLY A 487 -24.70 -14.58 6.52
C GLY A 487 -24.31 -13.90 7.83
N THR A 488 -23.01 -13.87 8.16
CA THR A 488 -22.50 -13.30 9.41
C THR A 488 -22.05 -11.85 9.25
N GLY A 489 -22.74 -10.94 9.94
CA GLY A 489 -22.45 -9.50 9.86
C GLY A 489 -23.32 -8.85 8.79
N ALA A 490 -22.68 -8.15 7.85
CA ALA A 490 -23.29 -7.63 6.61
C ALA A 490 -22.88 -8.51 5.41
N ASN A 491 -22.87 -9.83 5.62
CA ASN A 491 -22.57 -10.81 4.59
C ASN A 491 -23.87 -11.43 4.05
N CYS A 492 -23.86 -11.79 2.77
CA CYS A 492 -25.03 -12.32 2.09
C CYS A 492 -25.48 -13.68 2.64
N PHE A 493 -26.78 -13.95 2.53
CA PHE A 493 -27.38 -15.28 2.67
C PHE A 493 -28.59 -15.42 1.73
N ILE A 494 -28.50 -16.34 0.79
CA ILE A 494 -29.56 -16.73 -0.15
C ILE A 494 -30.01 -18.14 0.22
N GLU A 495 -31.33 -18.32 0.37
CA GLU A 495 -31.98 -19.61 0.55
C GLU A 495 -33.07 -19.77 -0.52
N THR A 496 -33.03 -20.84 -1.30
CA THR A 496 -34.02 -21.06 -2.37
C THR A 496 -34.12 -22.51 -2.85
N ASP A 497 -35.26 -22.88 -3.42
CA ASP A 497 -35.46 -24.18 -4.08
C ASP A 497 -34.79 -24.22 -5.45
N LEU A 498 -33.81 -25.12 -5.64
CA LEU A 498 -33.18 -25.34 -6.94
C LEU A 498 -33.66 -26.63 -7.61
N GLN A 499 -33.69 -26.60 -8.94
CA GLN A 499 -34.03 -27.76 -9.77
C GLN A 499 -32.84 -28.70 -9.91
N ALA A 500 -33.07 -30.01 -9.87
CA ALA A 500 -32.04 -31.03 -10.07
C ALA A 500 -31.44 -31.00 -11.50
N ASN A 501 -30.17 -31.37 -11.62
CA ASN A 501 -29.44 -31.53 -12.89
C ASN A 501 -29.40 -30.24 -13.75
N ARG A 502 -29.38 -29.07 -13.10
CA ARG A 502 -29.28 -27.75 -13.73
C ARG A 502 -27.98 -27.06 -13.29
N THR A 503 -27.41 -26.28 -14.21
CA THR A 503 -26.28 -25.38 -13.92
C THR A 503 -26.84 -24.04 -13.43
N PHE A 504 -26.18 -23.49 -12.40
CA PHE A 504 -26.47 -22.19 -11.82
C PHE A 504 -25.18 -21.40 -11.63
N TYR A 505 -25.31 -20.10 -11.52
CA TYR A 505 -24.21 -19.16 -11.30
C TYR A 505 -24.47 -18.39 -10.02
N LEU A 506 -23.50 -18.35 -9.11
CA LEU A 506 -23.49 -17.44 -7.96
C LEU A 506 -22.50 -16.32 -8.29
N ARG A 507 -22.97 -15.08 -8.32
CA ARG A 507 -22.10 -13.90 -8.31
C ARG A 507 -22.01 -13.36 -6.90
N VAL A 508 -20.80 -13.13 -6.42
CA VAL A 508 -20.51 -12.37 -5.20
C VAL A 508 -19.91 -11.03 -5.60
N ARG A 509 -20.10 -10.00 -4.77
CA ARG A 509 -19.41 -8.71 -4.88
C ARG A 509 -19.54 -7.92 -3.58
N HIS A 510 -18.74 -6.89 -3.39
CA HIS A 510 -18.98 -5.92 -2.32
C HIS A 510 -20.27 -5.10 -2.57
N PHE A 511 -21.05 -4.84 -1.52
CA PHE A 511 -22.34 -4.12 -1.55
C PHE A 511 -22.20 -2.69 -2.10
N ARG A 512 -21.07 -2.04 -1.79
CA ARG A 512 -20.64 -0.74 -2.34
C ARG A 512 -19.64 -0.96 -3.46
N ASP A 513 -19.77 -0.23 -4.58
CA ASP A 513 -18.88 -0.35 -5.75
C ASP A 513 -17.39 -0.08 -5.49
N ALA A 514 -17.04 0.60 -4.39
CA ALA A 514 -15.66 0.94 -4.05
C ALA A 514 -15.22 0.38 -2.68
N GLY A 515 -15.83 -0.72 -2.24
CA GLY A 515 -15.35 -1.49 -1.10
C GLY A 515 -14.64 -2.75 -1.56
N LEU A 516 -13.71 -3.20 -0.72
CA LEU A 516 -12.79 -4.31 -0.92
C LEU A 516 -12.87 -5.23 0.31
N GLY A 517 -12.34 -6.45 0.19
CA GLY A 517 -12.09 -7.30 1.34
C GLY A 517 -12.41 -8.78 1.12
N LEU A 518 -11.70 -9.62 1.86
CA LEU A 518 -11.77 -11.07 1.76
C LEU A 518 -13.06 -11.62 2.37
N TYR A 519 -13.50 -12.78 1.90
CA TYR A 519 -14.63 -13.51 2.47
C TYR A 519 -14.44 -15.01 2.28
N SER A 520 -15.08 -15.81 3.15
CA SER A 520 -15.28 -17.24 2.87
C SER A 520 -16.67 -17.46 2.30
N MET A 521 -16.82 -18.48 1.44
CA MET A 521 -18.09 -18.82 0.78
C MET A 521 -18.41 -20.31 0.93
N LEU A 522 -19.69 -20.61 1.17
CA LEU A 522 -20.23 -21.96 1.17
C LEU A 522 -21.65 -21.95 0.60
N GLY A 523 -21.87 -22.80 -0.39
CA GLY A 523 -23.16 -23.15 -0.96
C GLY A 523 -23.44 -24.64 -0.82
N ARG A 524 -24.54 -25.03 -0.18
CA ARG A 524 -24.90 -26.44 0.06
C ARG A 524 -26.40 -26.69 -0.08
N ARG A 525 -26.77 -27.93 -0.38
CA ARG A 525 -28.17 -28.38 -0.23
C ARG A 525 -28.47 -28.52 1.26
N VAL A 526 -29.60 -27.99 1.71
CA VAL A 526 -30.12 -28.22 3.07
C VAL A 526 -30.67 -29.65 3.15
N ALA A 527 -30.68 -30.26 4.33
CA ALA A 527 -31.42 -31.49 4.55
C ALA A 527 -32.93 -31.23 4.37
N ASP A 528 -33.67 -32.22 3.88
CA ASP A 528 -35.14 -32.18 3.98
C ASP A 528 -35.50 -32.52 5.43
N ALA A 529 -36.23 -31.64 6.12
CA ALA A 529 -36.54 -31.77 7.54
C ALA A 529 -37.21 -33.12 7.90
N VAL A 530 -36.83 -33.70 9.04
CA VAL A 530 -37.21 -35.07 9.42
C VAL A 530 -37.91 -35.14 10.78
N CYS A 531 -39.22 -34.90 10.78
CA CYS A 531 -40.11 -35.10 11.93
C CYS A 531 -39.79 -36.33 12.80
N GLY A 532 -39.71 -36.09 14.10
CA GLY A 532 -39.48 -37.11 15.12
C GLY A 532 -38.00 -37.44 15.30
N ASN A 533 -37.12 -36.46 15.13
CA ASN A 533 -35.68 -36.64 15.32
C ASN A 533 -35.18 -36.04 16.66
N GLY A 534 -35.91 -35.11 17.25
CA GLY A 534 -35.60 -34.42 18.51
C GLY A 534 -34.92 -33.05 18.35
N GLU A 535 -34.70 -32.58 17.13
CA GLU A 535 -34.13 -31.27 16.79
C GLU A 535 -35.08 -30.53 15.84
N LEU A 536 -35.58 -29.35 16.24
CA LEU A 536 -36.54 -28.56 15.46
C LEU A 536 -35.87 -27.98 14.20
N GLU A 537 -36.16 -28.56 13.04
CA GLU A 537 -35.57 -28.21 11.75
C GLU A 537 -36.36 -27.13 10.98
N ARG A 538 -35.69 -26.51 9.99
CA ARG A 538 -36.26 -25.40 9.21
C ARG A 538 -37.31 -25.89 8.20
N GLY A 539 -38.56 -25.78 8.61
CA GLY A 539 -39.74 -26.25 7.85
C GLY A 539 -40.82 -26.78 8.80
N GLU A 540 -40.43 -27.09 10.02
CA GLU A 540 -41.24 -27.65 11.09
C GLU A 540 -41.84 -26.54 11.98
N GLN A 541 -42.97 -26.84 12.62
CA GLN A 541 -43.60 -25.99 13.65
C GLN A 541 -43.34 -26.56 15.06
N CYS A 542 -42.92 -27.82 15.13
CA CYS A 542 -42.57 -28.58 16.31
C CYS A 542 -41.69 -29.78 15.89
N ASP A 543 -40.94 -30.32 16.86
CA ASP A 543 -40.45 -31.71 16.89
C ASP A 543 -40.37 -32.08 18.38
N ASP A 544 -40.93 -33.22 18.77
CA ASP A 544 -40.96 -33.73 20.16
C ASP A 544 -40.17 -35.04 20.35
N GLY A 545 -39.54 -35.54 19.28
CA GLY A 545 -38.66 -36.71 19.28
C GLY A 545 -39.26 -38.02 18.77
N ASP A 546 -40.55 -38.09 18.39
CA ASP A 546 -41.04 -39.14 17.49
C ASP A 546 -42.23 -38.70 16.59
N VAL A 547 -43.15 -39.61 16.24
CA VAL A 547 -44.25 -39.40 15.28
C VAL A 547 -45.53 -40.14 15.69
N GLU A 548 -45.76 -40.27 17.00
CA GLU A 548 -47.09 -40.55 17.56
C GLU A 548 -48.03 -39.33 17.32
N VAL A 549 -49.22 -39.30 17.91
CA VAL A 549 -50.25 -38.27 17.65
C VAL A 549 -51.07 -38.09 18.93
N GLY A 550 -51.00 -36.90 19.52
CA GLY A 550 -51.65 -36.51 20.77
C GLY A 550 -50.70 -36.19 21.93
N ASP A 551 -49.41 -36.00 21.66
CA ASP A 551 -48.35 -35.74 22.64
C ASP A 551 -47.48 -34.49 22.38
N GLY A 552 -47.63 -33.82 21.23
CA GLY A 552 -47.04 -32.49 20.99
C GLY A 552 -46.98 -32.09 19.52
N CYS A 553 -46.53 -33.00 18.66
CA CYS A 553 -46.26 -32.74 17.26
C CYS A 553 -46.87 -33.78 16.33
N ASP A 554 -47.55 -33.33 15.26
CA ASP A 554 -48.11 -34.23 14.27
C ASP A 554 -47.02 -34.76 13.32
N ALA A 555 -47.26 -35.92 12.68
CA ALA A 555 -46.32 -36.55 11.74
C ALA A 555 -46.07 -35.78 10.42
N ASN A 556 -46.50 -34.51 10.33
CA ASN A 556 -46.18 -33.54 9.27
C ASN A 556 -45.52 -32.27 9.85
N CYS A 557 -45.10 -32.32 11.12
CA CYS A 557 -44.44 -31.30 11.91
C CYS A 557 -45.29 -30.06 12.17
N LEU A 558 -46.58 -30.26 12.39
CA LEU A 558 -47.55 -29.24 12.76
C LEU A 558 -47.91 -29.36 14.25
N ILE A 559 -47.94 -28.24 14.97
CA ILE A 559 -48.29 -28.22 16.40
C ILE A 559 -49.69 -28.82 16.59
N GLU A 560 -49.81 -29.78 17.50
CA GLU A 560 -51.06 -30.51 17.70
C GLU A 560 -52.10 -29.66 18.44
N ALA A 561 -53.21 -29.39 17.75
CA ALA A 561 -54.32 -28.64 18.29
C ALA A 561 -55.32 -29.57 19.00
N GLU A 562 -55.38 -29.52 20.34
CA GLU A 562 -56.24 -30.38 21.18
C GLU A 562 -57.68 -30.42 20.63
N GLU A 563 -58.21 -31.62 20.35
CA GLU A 563 -59.59 -31.77 19.86
C GLU A 563 -60.59 -31.76 21.02
N ILE A 564 -61.41 -30.71 21.09
CA ILE A 564 -62.31 -30.41 22.21
C ILE A 564 -63.78 -30.70 21.89
N GLU A 565 -64.52 -31.23 22.87
CA GLU A 565 -65.96 -31.51 22.71
C GLU A 565 -66.82 -30.24 22.86
N VAL A 566 -67.69 -29.96 21.87
CA VAL A 566 -68.65 -28.84 21.96
C VAL A 566 -69.58 -29.02 23.15
N GLY A 567 -69.70 -27.99 23.98
CA GLY A 567 -70.49 -27.98 25.21
C GLY A 567 -69.72 -28.43 26.47
N VAL A 568 -68.42 -28.75 26.35
CA VAL A 568 -67.51 -28.98 27.47
C VAL A 568 -66.69 -27.70 27.73
N ASP A 569 -66.40 -27.45 29.01
CA ASP A 569 -65.52 -26.35 29.44
C ASP A 569 -64.07 -26.87 29.47
N VAL A 570 -63.17 -26.19 28.76
CA VAL A 570 -61.73 -26.51 28.71
C VAL A 570 -61.00 -25.56 29.64
N GLN A 571 -60.23 -26.10 30.59
CA GLN A 571 -59.44 -25.32 31.54
C GLN A 571 -57.96 -25.35 31.14
N ALA A 572 -57.44 -24.20 30.75
CA ALA A 572 -56.11 -24.02 30.19
C ALA A 572 -55.36 -22.84 30.83
N ALA A 573 -54.12 -22.62 30.42
CA ALA A 573 -53.32 -21.48 30.81
C ALA A 573 -52.33 -21.13 29.70
N ILE A 574 -52.13 -19.83 29.49
CA ILE A 574 -50.94 -19.32 28.79
C ILE A 574 -49.80 -19.43 29.82
N ASP A 575 -48.91 -20.41 29.66
CA ASP A 575 -47.82 -20.72 30.59
C ASP A 575 -46.51 -19.98 30.22
N GLU A 576 -46.29 -19.62 28.94
CA GLU A 576 -45.14 -18.82 28.48
C GLU A 576 -45.50 -17.42 27.90
N GLU A 577 -44.58 -16.45 28.02
CA GLU A 577 -44.77 -15.09 27.51
C GLU A 577 -44.85 -15.07 25.96
N GLY A 578 -46.04 -14.83 25.42
CA GLY A 578 -46.31 -14.75 23.99
C GLY A 578 -46.74 -16.06 23.32
N GLU A 579 -47.03 -17.12 24.08
CA GLU A 579 -47.64 -18.38 23.61
C GLU A 579 -49.02 -18.18 22.93
N GLU A 580 -49.52 -19.16 22.17
CA GLU A 580 -50.88 -19.19 21.56
C GLU A 580 -51.49 -20.59 21.62
N ASP A 581 -52.40 -20.79 22.57
CA ASP A 581 -53.12 -22.06 22.71
C ASP A 581 -54.01 -22.29 21.48
N THR A 582 -53.91 -23.48 20.90
CA THR A 582 -54.63 -23.85 19.69
C THR A 582 -55.45 -25.12 19.90
N TYR A 583 -56.75 -25.04 19.58
CA TYR A 583 -57.71 -26.13 19.74
C TYR A 583 -58.38 -26.44 18.41
N THR A 584 -58.87 -27.67 18.23
CA THR A 584 -59.79 -28.00 17.13
C THR A 584 -61.10 -28.57 17.64
N PHE A 585 -62.17 -28.46 16.85
CA PHE A 585 -63.41 -29.19 17.10
C PHE A 585 -64.13 -29.47 15.78
N VAL A 586 -64.99 -30.49 15.77
CA VAL A 586 -65.91 -30.77 14.66
C VAL A 586 -67.30 -30.27 15.04
N ALA A 587 -67.94 -29.49 14.18
CA ALA A 587 -69.27 -28.97 14.45
C ALA A 587 -70.33 -30.10 14.32
N PRO A 588 -71.05 -30.49 15.40
CA PRO A 588 -71.96 -31.63 15.38
C PRO A 588 -73.29 -31.42 14.62
N ALA A 589 -73.58 -30.19 14.17
CA ALA A 589 -74.77 -29.83 13.38
C ALA A 589 -74.59 -28.47 12.69
N ASP A 590 -75.35 -28.21 11.61
CA ASP A 590 -75.50 -26.86 11.04
C ASP A 590 -76.10 -25.90 12.09
N GLY A 591 -75.42 -24.79 12.41
CA GLY A 591 -75.92 -23.86 13.43
C GLY A 591 -75.03 -22.65 13.71
N ASN A 592 -75.48 -21.76 14.60
CA ASN A 592 -74.61 -20.74 15.18
C ASN A 592 -73.86 -21.36 16.37
N TYR A 593 -72.56 -21.08 16.44
CA TYR A 593 -71.69 -21.47 17.54
C TYR A 593 -71.10 -20.24 18.19
N THR A 594 -71.16 -20.18 19.51
CA THR A 594 -70.48 -19.20 20.35
C THR A 594 -69.17 -19.80 20.85
N VAL A 595 -68.04 -19.18 20.51
CA VAL A 595 -66.72 -19.46 21.09
C VAL A 595 -66.39 -18.31 22.02
N ALA A 596 -66.18 -18.60 23.31
CA ALA A 596 -65.92 -17.58 24.31
C ALA A 596 -64.93 -18.08 25.36
N THR A 597 -64.15 -17.14 25.90
CA THR A 597 -63.28 -17.38 27.05
C THR A 597 -63.83 -16.69 28.30
N THR A 598 -63.43 -17.17 29.48
CA THR A 598 -63.69 -16.50 30.75
C THR A 598 -62.50 -16.64 31.69
N GLY A 599 -62.21 -15.59 32.46
CA GLY A 599 -61.06 -15.53 33.38
C GLY A 599 -60.85 -14.13 33.95
N ASP A 600 -59.88 -13.99 34.86
CA ASP A 600 -59.43 -12.69 35.39
C ASP A 600 -58.48 -11.94 34.42
N PHE A 601 -58.07 -12.59 33.32
CA PHE A 601 -57.15 -12.08 32.30
C PHE A 601 -57.90 -11.54 31.07
N ASP A 602 -57.19 -10.73 30.30
CA ASP A 602 -57.67 -10.08 29.06
C ASP A 602 -57.30 -10.98 27.87
N THR A 603 -58.28 -11.56 27.17
CA THR A 603 -58.08 -12.66 26.20
C THR A 603 -58.63 -12.35 24.82
N LYS A 604 -57.79 -12.50 23.79
CA LYS A 604 -58.12 -12.37 22.37
C LYS A 604 -58.20 -13.76 21.73
N CYS A 605 -59.21 -14.01 20.89
CA CYS A 605 -59.34 -15.30 20.21
C CYS A 605 -59.83 -15.20 18.76
N TRP A 606 -59.43 -16.19 17.98
CA TRP A 606 -59.77 -16.39 16.58
C TRP A 606 -60.51 -17.70 16.37
N LEU A 607 -61.31 -17.75 15.31
CA LEU A 607 -61.91 -18.97 14.78
C LEU A 607 -61.56 -19.07 13.29
N ASP A 608 -60.83 -20.13 12.92
CA ASP A 608 -60.43 -20.42 11.55
C ASP A 608 -61.18 -21.65 10.99
N ASP A 609 -61.28 -21.76 9.66
CA ASP A 609 -61.72 -22.99 8.98
C ASP A 609 -60.60 -24.06 8.89
N ALA A 610 -60.95 -25.25 8.40
CA ALA A 610 -60.01 -26.36 8.19
C ALA A 610 -58.82 -26.07 7.24
N THR A 611 -58.81 -24.92 6.55
CA THR A 611 -57.67 -24.47 5.73
C THR A 611 -56.78 -23.46 6.46
N GLY A 612 -57.05 -23.19 7.74
CA GLY A 612 -56.33 -22.20 8.55
C GLY A 612 -56.72 -20.75 8.26
N ARG A 613 -57.82 -20.52 7.52
CA ARG A 613 -58.32 -19.19 7.18
C ARG A 613 -59.25 -18.68 8.28
N GLU A 614 -58.95 -17.49 8.80
CA GLU A 614 -59.81 -16.75 9.73
C GLU A 614 -61.26 -16.58 9.19
N LEU A 615 -62.22 -17.01 10.01
CA LEU A 615 -63.66 -16.80 9.84
C LEU A 615 -64.17 -15.67 10.75
N ASN A 616 -63.59 -15.53 11.94
CA ASN A 616 -63.98 -14.53 12.94
C ASN A 616 -62.86 -14.26 13.97
N TYR A 617 -62.90 -13.08 14.59
CA TYR A 617 -61.98 -12.64 15.64
C TYR A 617 -62.72 -11.79 16.68
N ASN A 618 -62.34 -11.90 17.96
CA ASN A 618 -62.75 -10.96 18.99
C ASN A 618 -61.76 -10.91 20.19
N ASP A 619 -61.73 -9.76 20.86
CA ASP A 619 -60.99 -9.45 22.08
C ASP A 619 -61.90 -9.04 23.25
N ASP A 620 -62.83 -8.10 23.07
CA ASP A 620 -63.58 -7.47 24.19
C ASP A 620 -65.07 -7.87 24.36
N GLY A 621 -65.54 -8.88 23.61
CA GLY A 621 -66.98 -9.17 23.46
C GLY A 621 -67.64 -10.06 24.52
N GLY A 622 -66.86 -10.67 25.43
CA GLY A 622 -67.30 -11.63 26.44
C GLY A 622 -67.56 -11.05 27.82
N GLU A 623 -67.41 -11.85 28.87
CA GLU A 623 -67.50 -11.36 30.26
C GLU A 623 -66.15 -10.79 30.71
N GLY A 624 -66.13 -9.50 31.09
CA GLY A 624 -64.91 -8.81 31.51
C GLY A 624 -64.21 -8.13 30.34
N LEU A 625 -62.98 -8.59 30.04
CA LEU A 625 -62.21 -8.28 28.84
C LEU A 625 -61.79 -9.60 28.16
N ASN A 626 -62.69 -10.58 28.16
CA ASN A 626 -62.47 -11.87 27.51
C ASN A 626 -63.15 -11.88 26.14
N CYS A 627 -62.62 -12.65 25.19
CA CYS A 627 -63.27 -12.81 23.88
C CYS A 627 -64.63 -13.52 23.97
N SER A 628 -65.54 -13.14 23.09
CA SER A 628 -66.74 -13.91 22.73
C SER A 628 -67.13 -13.60 21.28
N LEU A 629 -67.03 -14.61 20.42
CA LEU A 629 -67.41 -14.54 19.02
C LEU A 629 -68.51 -15.55 18.70
N MET A 630 -69.39 -15.21 17.75
CA MET A 630 -70.44 -16.09 17.26
C MET A 630 -70.32 -16.23 15.74
N HIS A 631 -70.32 -17.46 15.22
CA HIS A 631 -70.23 -17.73 13.78
C HIS A 631 -71.17 -18.87 13.36
N ALA A 632 -71.59 -18.90 12.10
CA ALA A 632 -72.43 -19.97 11.55
C ALA A 632 -71.54 -21.08 10.95
N LEU A 633 -71.62 -22.29 11.51
CA LEU A 633 -70.79 -23.44 11.15
C LEU A 633 -71.62 -24.57 10.54
N SER A 634 -70.96 -25.47 9.80
CA SER A 634 -71.59 -26.55 9.03
C SER A 634 -71.35 -27.93 9.66
N GLU A 635 -72.34 -28.81 9.58
CA GLU A 635 -72.28 -30.17 10.15
C GLU A 635 -71.10 -31.00 9.60
N GLY A 636 -70.25 -31.49 10.49
CA GLY A 636 -69.13 -32.39 10.15
C GLY A 636 -67.85 -31.71 9.66
N GLU A 637 -67.84 -30.39 9.51
CA GLU A 637 -66.61 -29.63 9.23
C GLU A 637 -65.77 -29.43 10.51
N ARG A 638 -64.45 -29.46 10.37
CA ARG A 638 -63.49 -29.16 11.46
C ARG A 638 -63.13 -27.67 11.45
N TYR A 639 -63.05 -27.09 12.64
CA TYR A 639 -62.68 -25.70 12.87
C TYR A 639 -61.52 -25.62 13.87
N ARG A 640 -60.73 -24.55 13.79
CA ARG A 640 -59.61 -24.28 14.70
C ARG A 640 -59.88 -23.01 15.51
N ILE A 641 -59.66 -23.08 16.81
CA ILE A 641 -59.69 -21.92 17.72
C ILE A 641 -58.24 -21.62 18.11
N ARG A 642 -57.89 -20.34 18.15
CA ARG A 642 -56.60 -19.86 18.67
C ARG A 642 -56.86 -18.83 19.76
N VAL A 643 -56.16 -18.92 20.89
CA VAL A 643 -56.35 -18.05 22.06
C VAL A 643 -55.01 -17.46 22.50
N ARG A 644 -54.99 -16.16 22.76
CA ARG A 644 -53.87 -15.44 23.39
C ARG A 644 -54.38 -14.49 24.47
N PHE A 645 -53.50 -14.04 25.34
CA PHE A 645 -53.75 -12.86 26.15
C PHE A 645 -53.59 -11.58 25.31
N PHE A 646 -54.37 -10.53 25.59
CA PHE A 646 -54.29 -9.28 24.81
C PHE A 646 -52.91 -8.63 24.94
N ASN A 647 -52.37 -8.60 26.15
CA ASN A 647 -50.98 -8.26 26.43
C ASN A 647 -50.14 -9.54 26.48
N ASP A 648 -49.29 -9.74 25.48
CA ASP A 648 -48.50 -10.97 25.28
C ASP A 648 -47.47 -11.21 26.41
N ALA A 649 -47.10 -10.18 27.18
CA ALA A 649 -46.20 -10.27 28.34
C ALA A 649 -46.94 -10.65 29.66
N LEU A 650 -47.96 -11.50 29.58
CA LEU A 650 -48.71 -12.04 30.72
C LEU A 650 -48.95 -13.54 30.53
N THR A 651 -48.82 -14.29 31.62
CA THR A 651 -49.13 -15.72 31.72
C THR A 651 -50.17 -15.95 32.81
N GLY A 652 -50.99 -17.00 32.67
CA GLY A 652 -52.03 -17.35 33.62
C GLY A 652 -53.20 -18.18 33.07
N PRO A 653 -54.11 -18.65 33.94
CA PRO A 653 -55.20 -19.53 33.57
C PRO A 653 -56.41 -18.79 32.99
N TYR A 654 -57.13 -19.49 32.10
CA TYR A 654 -58.44 -19.11 31.59
C TYR A 654 -59.33 -20.35 31.35
N LEU A 655 -60.57 -20.13 30.94
CA LEU A 655 -61.53 -21.19 30.62
C LEU A 655 -62.12 -20.94 29.23
N LEU A 656 -61.87 -21.84 28.28
CA LEU A 656 -62.47 -21.82 26.95
C LEU A 656 -63.79 -22.61 26.95
N ARG A 657 -64.79 -22.10 26.22
CA ARG A 657 -66.08 -22.78 25.99
C ARG A 657 -66.52 -22.59 24.55
N VAL A 658 -67.02 -23.68 23.95
CA VAL A 658 -67.71 -23.68 22.65
C VAL A 658 -69.14 -24.18 22.86
N VAL A 659 -70.15 -23.44 22.37
CA VAL A 659 -71.58 -23.78 22.54
C VAL A 659 -72.32 -23.64 21.21
N ALA A 660 -73.25 -24.55 20.91
CA ALA A 660 -74.23 -24.40 19.83
C ALA A 660 -75.53 -23.75 20.37
N GLU A 661 -76.09 -22.78 19.62
CA GLU A 661 -77.25 -21.95 20.00
C GLU A 661 -78.61 -22.45 19.48
#